data_AF-A0A5J4ZCF6-F1
#
_entry.id   AF-A0A5J4ZCF6-F1
#
_cell.length_a   1.000
_cell.length_b   1.000
_cell.length_c   1.000
_cell.angle_alpha   90.00
_cell.angle_beta   90.00
_cell.angle_gamma   90.00
#
_symmetry.space_group_name_H-M   'P 1'
#
loop_
_entity.id
_entity.type
_entity.pdbx_description
1 polymer ?
#
loop_
_entity_poly.entity_id
_entity_poly.type
_entity_poly.pdbx_seq_one_letter_code
_entity_poly.pdbx_strand_id
1 'polypeptide(L)'
;MSLRTTIKHLRYVTSFRALSHRSPQHHHYNEDHGEQQPQQDPYSLLKEDPIQVVSDLWVRTFSDYNHRTQKPFTNLTGFLSKLDLWVLAYQRTCAHVTGYFPPRNAIQSHILCDLLSLRNAIVKGQFVWNMKTHLYIRSPNDKPLTKLISKRKLQSILNSDTAPFQDRVVQEVLLVILEPIFESRFSPKSHAFRPGRNAHTVIRTIRSNFAGYLWFLRGDISQILDNEDINVLMDCVEKAVRDKKVLGLIKSGLSLPVQNRLQNGSESKGEFGKKREKKRASTKKKILNENEPKPDPYWLRTFFNFAPVEAAKVPNYGYCGILSPLLANVCLNELDHMMGEKIVEFFQPSKLDSIWKDSINDGSHNPAWPEFVPSSGKEKTRKMDYIRYGGHFLIGIRGPREDAVEIRKELIDFCDRKYGLRLDNSKVEIEHISRGIQFLDHIICRRVIHPTLRYTATGGKIVSEKGVGTLLSVTASLQQCIRQFRRLEFVKGDRDPEPLPCTPMLYSSQAHTNAQMNKFLETMADWYRYADNRKKIVGFCAYVIRSSLAKLYAARYRLKSRAKVYKIASRDLSHPLRESGNNSAPEYSDLLRMGLVDAIEGVRFSHMSLIPSCDYTPFPRNWVPDHERVLHEYIRLQDPKFFCELHRSVKRQGVSFPQDEISEIVWDCKRFGIRSYQSNGEKETKSSSENLLLPS
;
A
#
# COMPACT_ATOMS: atom_id res chain seq x y z
N MET A 1 -11.31 39.62 73.30
CA MET A 1 -10.02 40.30 73.14
C MET A 1 -10.03 41.14 71.87
N SER A 2 -10.26 42.44 72.06
CA SER A 2 -9.74 43.60 71.33
C SER A 2 -9.93 43.67 69.79
N LEU A 3 -10.79 44.52 69.20
CA LEU A 3 -10.78 46.01 69.20
C LEU A 3 -9.43 46.54 68.69
N ARG A 4 -9.29 47.48 67.73
CA ARG A 4 -10.09 48.65 67.31
C ARG A 4 -9.40 49.23 66.05
N THR A 5 -10.11 49.57 64.95
CA THR A 5 -10.53 50.94 64.48
C THR A 5 -9.37 51.92 64.18
N THR A 6 -9.31 52.70 63.09
CA THR A 6 -10.19 53.80 62.60
C THR A 6 -9.69 54.27 61.21
N ILE A 7 -10.49 54.41 60.13
CA ILE A 7 -11.38 55.51 59.66
C ILE A 7 -10.69 56.86 59.33
N LYS A 8 -11.00 57.39 58.13
CA LYS A 8 -11.46 58.77 57.75
C LYS A 8 -10.90 59.15 56.37
N HIS A 9 -11.54 59.83 55.42
CA HIS A 9 -12.82 60.55 55.19
C HIS A 9 -12.78 60.93 53.67
N LEU A 10 -13.84 61.21 52.91
CA LEU A 10 -14.72 62.38 52.98
C LEU A 10 -15.81 62.30 51.86
N ARG A 11 -16.86 63.11 52.06
CA ARG A 11 -18.16 63.11 51.39
C ARG A 11 -18.21 63.98 50.11
N TYR A 12 -18.95 63.47 49.13
CA TYR A 12 -20.00 64.10 48.30
C TYR A 12 -20.07 65.63 48.14
N VAL A 13 -20.11 66.09 46.88
CA VAL A 13 -20.91 67.24 46.43
C VAL A 13 -21.61 66.89 45.11
N THR A 14 -22.91 67.16 45.10
CA THR A 14 -23.90 67.00 44.03
C THR A 14 -24.01 68.23 43.13
N SER A 15 -24.29 68.05 41.84
CA SER A 15 -25.14 68.98 41.06
C SER A 15 -25.72 68.33 39.78
N PHE A 16 -27.05 68.21 39.78
CA PHE A 16 -28.00 68.00 38.66
C PHE A 16 -27.96 69.22 37.70
N ARG A 17 -28.43 69.26 36.43
CA ARG A 17 -29.58 68.68 35.69
C ARG A 17 -29.38 69.08 34.19
N ALA A 18 -29.75 68.29 33.18
CA ALA A 18 -31.05 68.34 32.48
C ALA A 18 -31.17 67.11 31.52
N LEU A 19 -32.14 66.21 31.73
CA LEU A 19 -33.40 66.03 30.97
C LEU A 19 -33.18 65.85 29.45
N SER A 20 -33.48 64.70 28.83
CA SER A 20 -34.86 64.19 28.69
C SER A 20 -34.94 62.71 28.29
N HIS A 21 -36.09 62.12 28.62
CA HIS A 21 -36.52 60.74 28.44
C HIS A 21 -36.54 60.25 26.98
N ARG A 22 -36.08 59.01 26.76
CA ARG A 22 -36.81 57.95 26.03
C ARG A 22 -36.18 56.59 26.31
N SER A 23 -36.98 55.69 26.87
CA SER A 23 -36.71 54.26 26.98
C SER A 23 -36.70 53.59 25.60
N PRO A 24 -35.80 52.62 25.36
CA PRO A 24 -36.04 51.58 24.38
C PRO A 24 -36.17 50.23 25.11
N GLN A 25 -37.43 49.84 25.25
CA GLN A 25 -38.00 48.51 25.08
C GLN A 25 -37.06 47.30 25.23
N HIS A 26 -37.45 46.44 26.17
CA HIS A 26 -37.30 44.99 26.06
C HIS A 26 -37.61 44.53 24.63
N HIS A 27 -36.59 44.10 23.91
CA HIS A 27 -36.78 43.13 22.83
C HIS A 27 -36.34 41.78 23.34
N HIS A 28 -37.37 40.94 23.55
CA HIS A 28 -37.28 39.49 23.43
C HIS A 28 -36.26 39.15 22.35
N TYR A 29 -35.12 38.57 22.76
CA TYR A 29 -34.52 37.58 21.90
C TYR A 29 -35.50 36.42 21.93
N ASN A 30 -36.27 36.32 20.84
CA ASN A 30 -37.04 35.14 20.52
C ASN A 30 -36.13 33.94 20.76
N GLU A 31 -36.58 33.07 21.64
CA GLU A 31 -36.37 31.65 21.45
C GLU A 31 -36.90 31.34 20.05
N ASP A 32 -36.02 31.45 19.05
CA ASP A 32 -36.21 30.68 17.84
C ASP A 32 -36.11 29.23 18.32
N HIS A 33 -37.30 28.68 18.57
CA HIS A 33 -37.60 27.27 18.40
C HIS A 33 -36.99 26.85 17.06
N GLY A 34 -35.70 26.51 17.08
CA GLY A 34 -35.08 25.73 16.04
C GLY A 34 -35.89 24.46 15.97
N GLU A 35 -36.71 24.36 14.93
CA GLU A 35 -37.51 23.20 14.58
C GLU A 35 -36.77 21.95 15.01
N GLN A 36 -37.29 21.28 16.05
CA GLN A 36 -36.87 19.94 16.38
C GLN A 36 -37.17 19.12 15.13
N GLN A 37 -36.13 18.89 14.31
CA GLN A 37 -36.19 17.94 13.23
C GLN A 37 -36.79 16.67 13.82
N PRO A 38 -37.80 16.05 13.18
CA PRO A 38 -38.33 14.79 13.68
C PRO A 38 -37.14 13.87 13.90
N GLN A 39 -36.90 13.46 15.15
CA GLN A 39 -35.84 12.54 15.50
C GLN A 39 -36.14 11.24 14.74
N GLN A 40 -35.56 11.12 13.55
CA GLN A 40 -35.67 9.91 12.75
C GLN A 40 -34.97 8.82 13.53
N ASP A 41 -35.70 7.79 13.93
CA ASP A 41 -35.13 6.66 14.65
C ASP A 41 -33.98 6.06 13.85
N PRO A 42 -32.75 5.99 14.39
CA PRO A 42 -31.59 5.51 13.64
C PRO A 42 -31.76 4.09 13.12
N TYR A 43 -32.44 3.25 13.90
CA TYR A 43 -32.74 1.86 13.53
C TYR A 43 -33.69 1.74 12.34
N SER A 44 -34.58 2.72 12.12
CA SER A 44 -35.49 2.72 10.97
C SER A 44 -34.77 2.95 9.63
N LEU A 45 -33.58 3.55 9.68
CA LEU A 45 -32.74 3.88 8.52
C LEU A 45 -31.72 2.78 8.20
N LEU A 46 -31.50 1.84 9.13
CA LEU A 46 -30.62 0.69 8.98
C LEU A 46 -31.35 -0.45 8.24
N LYS A 47 -31.56 -0.29 6.94
CA LYS A 47 -32.39 -1.22 6.14
C LYS A 47 -31.58 -2.19 5.30
N GLU A 48 -30.41 -1.78 4.84
CA GLU A 48 -29.59 -2.56 3.91
C GLU A 48 -28.31 -3.06 4.60
N ASP A 49 -27.72 -4.13 4.07
CA ASP A 49 -26.36 -4.51 4.45
C ASP A 49 -25.39 -3.56 3.71
N PRO A 50 -24.55 -2.79 4.43
CA PRO A 50 -23.61 -1.87 3.78
C PRO A 50 -22.64 -2.60 2.83
N ILE A 51 -22.29 -3.86 3.11
CA ILE A 51 -21.40 -4.64 2.24
C ILE A 51 -22.08 -4.93 0.90
N GLN A 52 -23.38 -5.27 0.93
CA GLN A 52 -24.17 -5.50 -0.28
C GLN A 52 -24.23 -4.24 -1.15
N VAL A 53 -24.53 -3.09 -0.54
CA VAL A 53 -24.58 -1.79 -1.25
C VAL A 53 -23.24 -1.45 -1.92
N VAL A 54 -22.13 -1.70 -1.22
CA VAL A 54 -20.79 -1.47 -1.77
C VAL A 54 -20.51 -2.47 -2.89
N SER A 55 -20.84 -3.76 -2.71
CA SER A 55 -20.63 -4.76 -3.76
C SER A 55 -21.44 -4.49 -5.02
N ASP A 56 -22.69 -4.04 -4.90
CA ASP A 56 -23.52 -3.64 -6.03
C ASP A 56 -22.93 -2.42 -6.76
N LEU A 57 -22.32 -1.49 -6.02
CA LEU A 57 -21.59 -0.36 -6.60
C LEU A 57 -20.37 -0.83 -7.40
N TRP A 58 -19.57 -1.76 -6.87
CA TRP A 58 -18.45 -2.39 -7.59
C TRP A 58 -18.90 -3.13 -8.85
N VAL A 59 -19.96 -3.93 -8.75
CA VAL A 59 -20.50 -4.68 -9.89
C VAL A 59 -20.96 -3.71 -10.98
N ARG A 60 -21.69 -2.65 -10.60
CA ARG A 60 -22.17 -1.64 -11.55
C ARG A 60 -21.02 -0.90 -12.24
N THR A 61 -19.99 -0.48 -11.52
CA THR A 61 -18.87 0.28 -12.10
C THR A 61 -18.03 -0.59 -13.04
N PHE A 62 -17.80 -1.85 -12.71
CA PHE A 62 -17.03 -2.79 -13.54
C PHE A 62 -17.82 -3.35 -14.74
N SER A 63 -19.16 -3.35 -14.67
CA SER A 63 -20.02 -3.78 -15.79
C SER A 63 -20.03 -2.78 -16.95
N ASP A 64 -19.81 -1.49 -16.67
CA ASP A 64 -19.64 -0.45 -17.68
C ASP A 64 -18.23 -0.57 -18.32
N TYR A 65 -17.99 -1.68 -19.02
CA TYR A 65 -16.68 -2.16 -19.50
C TYR A 65 -16.06 -1.31 -20.64
N ASN A 66 -16.76 -0.29 -21.14
CA ASN A 66 -16.22 0.58 -22.16
C ASN A 66 -15.34 1.67 -21.52
N HIS A 67 -14.07 1.34 -21.28
CA HIS A 67 -13.04 2.26 -20.77
C HIS A 67 -12.96 3.62 -21.50
N ARG A 68 -13.41 3.69 -22.76
CA ARG A 68 -13.43 4.93 -23.57
C ARG A 68 -14.68 5.80 -23.41
N THR A 69 -15.78 5.28 -22.87
CA THR A 69 -17.08 5.99 -22.79
C THR A 69 -17.77 5.82 -21.45
N GLN A 70 -17.02 5.65 -20.35
CA GLN A 70 -17.61 5.60 -19.03
C GLN A 70 -18.24 6.95 -18.66
N LYS A 71 -19.58 6.97 -18.65
CA LYS A 71 -20.36 8.13 -18.23
C LYS A 71 -19.98 8.51 -16.79
N PRO A 72 -19.84 9.80 -16.48
CA PRO A 72 -19.53 10.24 -15.13
C PRO A 72 -20.69 9.92 -14.18
N PHE A 73 -20.37 9.50 -12.97
CA PHE A 73 -21.37 9.19 -11.95
C PHE A 73 -22.00 10.47 -11.41
N THR A 74 -23.34 10.54 -11.44
CA THR A 74 -24.11 11.75 -11.08
C THR A 74 -24.81 11.66 -9.73
N ASN A 75 -25.12 10.46 -9.21
CA ASN A 75 -25.94 10.27 -8.01
C ASN A 75 -25.12 9.79 -6.79
N LEU A 76 -24.04 10.48 -6.43
CA LEU A 76 -23.21 10.10 -5.27
C LEU A 76 -23.80 10.59 -3.94
N THR A 77 -24.49 11.73 -3.95
CA THR A 77 -25.21 12.26 -2.80
C THR A 77 -26.25 11.26 -2.29
N GLY A 78 -26.88 10.47 -3.17
CA GLY A 78 -27.80 9.40 -2.79
C GLY A 78 -27.14 8.26 -2.03
N PHE A 79 -25.85 7.96 -2.27
CA PHE A 79 -25.10 7.00 -1.46
C PHE A 79 -24.65 7.62 -0.14
N LEU A 80 -24.23 8.90 -0.15
CA LEU A 80 -23.87 9.63 1.08
C LEU A 80 -25.03 9.76 2.07
N SER A 81 -26.29 9.73 1.63
CA SER A 81 -27.45 9.79 2.51
C SER A 81 -27.77 8.46 3.21
N LYS A 82 -27.23 7.33 2.74
CA LYS A 82 -27.45 6.00 3.36
C LYS A 82 -26.68 5.87 4.67
N LEU A 83 -27.39 5.73 5.80
CA LEU A 83 -26.77 5.60 7.13
C LEU A 83 -25.86 4.37 7.25
N ASP A 84 -26.21 3.29 6.55
CA ASP A 84 -25.47 2.02 6.59
C ASP A 84 -23.99 2.18 6.24
N LEU A 85 -23.67 3.03 5.24
CA LEU A 85 -22.29 3.32 4.84
C LEU A 85 -21.52 4.09 5.91
N TRP A 86 -22.20 4.97 6.66
CA TRP A 86 -21.59 5.71 7.78
C TRP A 86 -21.26 4.79 8.95
N VAL A 87 -22.10 3.80 9.22
CA VAL A 87 -21.83 2.78 10.23
C VAL A 87 -20.61 1.95 9.83
N LEU A 88 -20.52 1.49 8.58
CA LEU A 88 -19.36 0.75 8.09
C LEU A 88 -18.07 1.58 8.18
N ALA A 89 -18.13 2.84 7.77
CA ALA A 89 -17.01 3.78 7.88
C ALA A 89 -16.58 3.99 9.34
N TYR A 90 -17.53 4.13 10.26
CA TYR A 90 -17.26 4.21 11.69
C TYR A 90 -16.55 2.95 12.20
N GLN A 91 -17.04 1.75 11.86
CA GLN A 91 -16.42 0.48 12.26
C GLN A 91 -14.98 0.36 11.74
N ARG A 92 -14.71 0.74 10.48
CA ARG A 92 -13.36 0.77 9.89
C ARG A 92 -12.45 1.76 10.64
N THR A 93 -12.94 2.97 10.91
CA THR A 93 -12.18 3.99 11.63
C THR A 93 -11.90 3.56 13.08
N CYS A 94 -12.84 2.90 13.74
CA CYS A 94 -12.64 2.28 15.06
C CYS A 94 -11.52 1.23 14.99
N ALA A 95 -11.54 0.34 14.01
CA ALA A 95 -10.49 -0.67 13.84
C ALA A 95 -9.10 -0.05 13.67
N HIS A 96 -8.98 1.07 12.95
CA HIS A 96 -7.72 1.80 12.83
C HIS A 96 -7.21 2.37 14.16
N VAL A 97 -8.10 2.73 15.08
CA VAL A 97 -7.74 3.40 16.35
C VAL A 97 -7.58 2.41 17.49
N THR A 98 -8.42 1.38 17.56
CA THR A 98 -8.46 0.40 18.66
C THR A 98 -7.78 -0.92 18.29
N GLY A 99 -7.58 -1.21 17.00
CA GLY A 99 -7.14 -2.50 16.50
C GLY A 99 -8.23 -3.57 16.48
N TYR A 100 -9.48 -3.21 16.79
CA TYR A 100 -10.62 -4.12 16.84
C TYR A 100 -11.78 -3.60 15.97
N PHE A 101 -12.36 -4.47 15.16
CA PHE A 101 -13.52 -4.14 14.33
C PHE A 101 -14.82 -4.42 15.11
N PRO A 102 -15.54 -3.39 15.59
CA PRO A 102 -16.71 -3.61 16.44
C PRO A 102 -17.90 -4.16 15.62
N PRO A 103 -18.64 -5.16 16.13
CA PRO A 103 -19.84 -5.64 15.45
C PRO A 103 -20.93 -4.56 15.48
N ARG A 104 -21.84 -4.57 14.49
CA ARG A 104 -22.89 -3.55 14.33
C ARG A 104 -23.73 -3.37 15.60
N ASN A 105 -24.02 -4.47 16.29
CA ASN A 105 -24.83 -4.48 17.51
C ASN A 105 -24.12 -3.90 18.74
N ALA A 106 -22.79 -3.80 18.72
CA ALA A 106 -22.02 -3.22 19.82
C ALA A 106 -21.99 -1.68 19.78
N ILE A 107 -22.50 -1.07 18.71
CA ILE A 107 -22.53 0.39 18.56
C ILE A 107 -23.71 0.94 19.37
N GLN A 108 -23.41 1.83 20.31
CA GLN A 108 -24.41 2.41 21.21
C GLN A 108 -25.37 3.35 20.45
N SER A 109 -26.63 3.41 20.89
CA SER A 109 -27.67 4.22 20.23
C SER A 109 -27.33 5.70 20.10
N HIS A 110 -26.68 6.29 21.12
CA HIS A 110 -26.27 7.69 21.05
C HIS A 110 -25.21 7.95 19.95
N ILE A 111 -24.31 7.00 19.72
CA ILE A 111 -23.31 7.09 18.65
C ILE A 111 -23.99 7.05 17.28
N LEU A 112 -25.05 6.26 17.13
CA LEU A 112 -25.86 6.23 15.90
C LEU A 112 -26.56 7.57 15.67
N CYS A 113 -27.07 8.23 16.72
CA CYS A 113 -27.64 9.58 16.63
C CYS A 113 -26.59 10.64 16.26
N ASP A 114 -25.38 10.52 16.81
CA ASP A 114 -24.26 11.42 16.49
C ASP A 114 -23.79 11.24 15.03
N LEU A 115 -23.73 9.99 14.55
CA LEU A 115 -23.46 9.65 13.15
C LEU A 115 -24.51 10.21 12.20
N LEU A 116 -25.79 10.11 12.57
CA LEU A 116 -26.87 10.73 11.81
C LEU A 116 -26.74 12.25 11.73
N SER A 117 -26.36 12.88 12.84
CA SER A 117 -26.15 14.32 12.90
C SER A 117 -24.99 14.75 12.00
N LEU A 118 -23.87 14.02 12.04
CA LEU A 118 -22.73 14.23 11.16
C LEU A 118 -23.10 14.07 9.67
N ARG A 119 -23.80 12.98 9.33
CA ARG A 119 -24.30 12.74 7.98
C ARG A 119 -25.19 13.89 7.50
N ASN A 120 -26.16 14.30 8.32
CA ASN A 120 -27.11 15.34 7.96
C ASN A 120 -26.39 16.69 7.75
N ALA A 121 -25.40 17.02 8.58
CA ALA A 121 -24.56 18.21 8.40
C ALA A 121 -23.83 18.20 7.05
N ILE A 122 -23.34 17.04 6.61
CA ILE A 122 -22.62 16.88 5.35
C ILE A 122 -23.55 16.94 4.14
N VAL A 123 -24.69 16.25 4.19
CA VAL A 123 -25.70 16.29 3.12
C VAL A 123 -26.26 17.71 2.91
N LYS A 124 -26.31 18.52 3.98
CA LYS A 124 -26.69 19.94 3.98
C LYS A 124 -25.54 20.90 3.63
N GLY A 125 -24.29 20.42 3.57
CA GLY A 125 -23.11 21.24 3.25
C GLY A 125 -22.63 22.16 4.38
N GLN A 126 -22.98 21.86 5.63
CA GLN A 126 -22.61 22.65 6.82
C GLN A 126 -21.33 22.16 7.51
N PHE A 127 -20.72 21.09 6.99
CA PHE A 127 -19.54 20.48 7.58
C PHE A 127 -18.26 21.25 7.22
N VAL A 128 -17.41 21.45 8.22
CA VAL A 128 -16.09 22.09 8.07
C VAL A 128 -15.03 21.14 8.61
N TRP A 129 -13.96 20.96 7.82
CA TRP A 129 -12.83 20.11 8.19
C TRP A 129 -12.06 20.66 9.38
N ASN A 130 -11.49 19.76 10.18
CA ASN A 130 -10.61 20.05 11.31
C ASN A 130 -11.25 20.92 12.41
N MET A 131 -12.58 20.83 12.58
CA MET A 131 -13.28 21.43 13.70
C MET A 131 -12.98 20.68 15.00
N LYS A 132 -12.06 21.22 15.81
CA LYS A 132 -11.66 20.59 17.09
C LYS A 132 -12.49 21.04 18.31
N THR A 133 -13.32 22.08 18.17
CA THR A 133 -14.10 22.68 19.27
C THR A 133 -15.48 22.05 19.42
N HIS A 134 -16.20 21.86 18.30
CA HIS A 134 -17.51 21.22 18.25
C HIS A 134 -17.40 19.94 17.42
N LEU A 135 -17.13 18.83 18.12
CA LEU A 135 -17.08 17.50 17.50
C LEU A 135 -18.47 16.86 17.57
N TYR A 136 -18.95 16.34 16.44
CA TYR A 136 -20.14 15.49 16.40
C TYR A 136 -19.83 14.12 16.99
N ILE A 137 -18.66 13.54 16.66
CA ILE A 137 -18.24 12.21 17.10
C ILE A 137 -16.86 12.28 17.74
N ARG A 138 -16.70 11.61 18.87
CA ARG A 138 -15.43 11.47 19.59
C ARG A 138 -14.77 10.13 19.30
N SER A 139 -13.46 10.04 19.54
CA SER A 139 -12.76 8.77 19.44
C SER A 139 -13.30 7.80 20.51
N PRO A 140 -13.43 6.49 20.21
CA PRO A 140 -13.79 5.48 21.21
C PRO A 140 -12.85 5.44 22.42
N ASN A 141 -11.59 5.87 22.24
CA ASN A 141 -10.58 5.93 23.30
C ASN A 141 -10.65 7.22 24.13
N ASP A 142 -11.45 8.21 23.72
CA ASP A 142 -11.57 9.48 24.43
C ASP A 142 -12.45 9.32 25.68
N LYS A 143 -11.95 9.79 26.82
CA LYS A 143 -12.73 9.79 28.06
C LYS A 143 -13.95 10.72 27.91
N PRO A 144 -15.12 10.35 28.45
CA PRO A 144 -16.26 11.25 28.48
C PRO A 144 -15.87 12.55 29.18
N LEU A 145 -16.25 13.68 28.59
CA LEU A 145 -15.96 15.03 29.09
C LEU A 145 -16.84 15.34 30.31
N THR A 146 -16.60 14.64 31.42
CA THR A 146 -17.24 14.93 32.71
C THR A 146 -16.53 16.08 33.45
N LYS A 147 -15.36 16.54 32.97
CA LYS A 147 -14.56 17.62 33.56
C LYS A 147 -14.25 18.72 32.55
N LEU A 148 -14.29 19.97 33.00
CA LEU A 148 -13.85 21.15 32.24
C LEU A 148 -12.39 20.97 31.77
N ILE A 149 -12.16 21.12 30.46
CA ILE A 149 -10.83 21.01 29.84
C ILE A 149 -9.99 22.21 30.29
N SER A 150 -8.73 21.99 30.70
CA SER A 150 -7.81 23.08 31.01
C SER A 150 -7.39 23.84 29.74
N LYS A 151 -7.19 25.17 29.83
CA LYS A 151 -6.79 26.01 28.69
C LYS A 151 -5.55 25.49 27.96
N ARG A 152 -4.56 24.95 28.69
CA ARG A 152 -3.34 24.36 28.12
C ARG A 152 -3.62 23.09 27.30
N LYS A 153 -4.53 22.24 27.76
CA LYS A 153 -4.90 21.02 27.03
C LYS A 153 -5.69 21.35 25.76
N LEU A 154 -6.58 22.35 25.83
CA LEU A 154 -7.31 22.84 24.66
C LEU A 154 -6.37 23.45 23.63
N GLN A 155 -5.40 24.27 24.06
CA GLN A 155 -4.39 24.84 23.17
C GLN A 155 -3.49 23.75 22.55
N SER A 156 -3.13 22.71 23.31
CA SER A 156 -2.41 21.54 22.77
C SER A 156 -3.22 20.76 21.74
N ILE A 157 -4.54 20.64 21.92
CA ILE A 157 -5.42 19.97 20.95
C ILE A 157 -5.52 20.83 19.68
N LEU A 158 -5.76 22.13 19.81
CA LEU A 158 -5.82 23.05 18.68
C LEU A 158 -4.54 23.05 17.85
N ASN A 159 -3.38 23.05 18.51
CA ASN A 159 -2.06 23.07 17.87
C ASN A 159 -1.57 21.69 17.37
N SER A 160 -2.33 20.61 17.57
CA SER A 160 -1.92 19.28 17.09
C SER A 160 -2.12 19.12 15.58
N ASP A 161 -1.20 18.47 14.88
CA ASP A 161 -1.34 18.19 13.44
C ASP A 161 -2.26 16.98 13.16
N THR A 162 -2.76 16.32 14.21
CA THR A 162 -3.60 15.13 14.07
C THR A 162 -5.03 15.47 13.71
N ALA A 163 -5.52 14.93 12.59
CA ALA A 163 -6.92 15.06 12.18
C ALA A 163 -7.88 14.45 13.22
N PRO A 164 -9.01 15.11 13.53
CA PRO A 164 -9.99 14.61 14.48
C PRO A 164 -10.66 13.33 13.97
N PHE A 165 -11.22 12.54 14.90
CA PHE A 165 -11.81 11.24 14.58
C PHE A 165 -12.97 11.33 13.57
N GLN A 166 -13.85 12.34 13.71
CA GLN A 166 -14.96 12.54 12.78
C GLN A 166 -14.50 12.73 11.33
N ASP A 167 -13.40 13.46 11.11
CA ASP A 167 -12.88 13.72 9.76
C ASP A 167 -12.40 12.43 9.10
N ARG A 168 -11.83 11.50 9.89
CA ARG A 168 -11.45 10.17 9.41
C ARG A 168 -12.67 9.35 9.01
N VAL A 169 -13.76 9.42 9.78
CA VAL A 169 -15.02 8.75 9.42
C VAL A 169 -15.55 9.29 8.08
N VAL A 170 -15.55 10.60 7.89
CA VAL A 170 -15.97 11.22 6.61
C VAL A 170 -15.08 10.79 5.45
N GLN A 171 -13.76 10.76 5.66
CA GLN A 171 -12.81 10.28 4.64
C GLN A 171 -13.05 8.82 4.29
N GLU A 172 -13.36 7.97 5.27
CA GLU A 172 -13.61 6.55 5.05
C GLU A 172 -14.92 6.33 4.26
N VAL A 173 -15.97 7.11 4.53
CA VAL A 173 -17.21 7.10 3.73
C VAL A 173 -16.90 7.51 2.28
N LEU A 174 -16.14 8.58 2.09
CA LEU A 174 -15.75 9.03 0.76
C LEU A 174 -14.90 7.98 0.04
N LEU A 175 -13.97 7.33 0.73
CA LEU A 175 -13.15 6.26 0.17
C LEU A 175 -14.02 5.09 -0.32
N VAL A 176 -14.94 4.61 0.51
CA VAL A 176 -15.84 3.49 0.18
C VAL A 176 -16.69 3.78 -1.07
N ILE A 177 -17.08 5.04 -1.29
CA ILE A 177 -17.88 5.44 -2.45
C ILE A 177 -17.01 5.70 -3.70
N LEU A 178 -15.84 6.31 -3.53
CA LEU A 178 -14.99 6.75 -4.65
C LEU A 178 -14.08 5.64 -5.18
N GLU A 179 -13.58 4.75 -4.31
CA GLU A 179 -12.68 3.65 -4.68
C GLU A 179 -13.26 2.77 -5.81
N PRO A 180 -14.51 2.29 -5.78
CA PRO A 180 -15.08 1.46 -6.86
C PRO A 180 -15.21 2.20 -8.20
N ILE A 181 -15.42 3.52 -8.15
CA ILE A 181 -15.61 4.38 -9.34
C ILE A 181 -14.28 4.56 -10.05
N PHE A 182 -13.22 4.86 -9.30
CA PHE A 182 -11.90 5.10 -9.86
C PHE A 182 -11.14 3.81 -10.17
N GLU A 183 -11.32 2.74 -9.39
CA GLU A 183 -10.60 1.49 -9.59
C GLU A 183 -10.88 0.87 -10.96
N SER A 184 -12.14 0.93 -11.43
CA SER A 184 -12.53 0.49 -12.78
C SER A 184 -11.90 1.30 -13.93
N ARG A 185 -11.37 2.50 -13.63
CA ARG A 185 -10.76 3.43 -14.59
C ARG A 185 -9.24 3.39 -14.60
N PHE A 186 -8.63 2.83 -13.55
CA PHE A 186 -7.18 2.84 -13.41
C PHE A 186 -6.51 1.83 -14.34
N SER A 187 -5.40 2.24 -14.94
CA SER A 187 -4.57 1.36 -15.76
C SER A 187 -4.10 0.12 -14.99
N PRO A 188 -4.13 -1.10 -15.57
CA PRO A 188 -3.65 -2.30 -14.90
C PRO A 188 -2.14 -2.28 -14.61
N LYS A 189 -1.39 -1.34 -15.23
CA LYS A 189 0.05 -1.16 -15.04
C LYS A 189 0.41 -0.31 -13.81
N SER A 190 -0.57 0.26 -13.11
CA SER A 190 -0.39 1.00 -11.86
C SER A 190 -0.69 0.14 -10.64
N HIS A 191 0.26 0.04 -9.70
CA HIS A 191 0.17 -0.91 -8.59
C HIS A 191 0.09 -0.30 -7.19
N ALA A 192 0.58 0.91 -6.95
CA ALA A 192 0.60 1.46 -5.59
C ALA A 192 -0.77 1.97 -5.15
N PHE A 193 -1.04 1.90 -3.85
CA PHE A 193 -2.27 2.40 -3.21
C PHE A 193 -3.57 1.83 -3.78
N ARG A 194 -3.52 0.59 -4.27
CA ARG A 194 -4.68 -0.10 -4.87
C ARG A 194 -4.94 -1.44 -4.19
N PRO A 195 -6.21 -1.86 -4.08
CA PRO A 195 -6.55 -3.15 -3.51
C PRO A 195 -5.94 -4.30 -4.32
N GLY A 196 -5.45 -5.34 -3.64
CA GLY A 196 -4.88 -6.54 -4.28
C GLY A 196 -3.58 -6.31 -5.09
N ARG A 197 -3.03 -5.09 -5.11
CA ARG A 197 -1.77 -4.76 -5.77
C ARG A 197 -0.75 -4.29 -4.74
N ASN A 198 0.50 -4.74 -4.89
CA ASN A 198 1.60 -4.42 -3.97
C ASN A 198 2.95 -4.39 -4.70
N ALA A 199 4.02 -4.05 -3.99
CA ALA A 199 5.37 -4.05 -4.57
C ALA A 199 5.77 -5.43 -5.16
N HIS A 200 5.28 -6.53 -4.59
CA HIS A 200 5.53 -7.87 -5.14
C HIS A 200 4.87 -8.10 -6.48
N THR A 201 3.64 -7.60 -6.68
CA THR A 201 2.96 -7.67 -7.97
C THR A 201 3.78 -6.97 -9.05
N VAL A 202 4.41 -5.82 -8.72
CA VAL A 202 5.31 -5.12 -9.64
C VAL A 202 6.51 -5.98 -10.04
N ILE A 203 7.21 -6.56 -9.06
CA ILE A 203 8.38 -7.40 -9.32
C ILE A 203 8.02 -8.63 -10.16
N ARG A 204 6.87 -9.27 -9.88
CA ARG A 204 6.39 -10.41 -10.68
C ARG A 204 6.06 -10.01 -12.12
N THR A 205 5.39 -8.87 -12.32
CA THR A 205 5.10 -8.33 -13.67
C THR A 205 6.39 -8.01 -14.44
N ILE A 206 7.42 -7.49 -13.74
CA ILE A 206 8.74 -7.27 -14.34
C ILE A 206 9.35 -8.60 -14.79
N ARG A 207 9.30 -9.63 -13.94
CA ARG A 207 9.84 -10.97 -14.28
C ARG A 207 9.14 -11.61 -15.48
N SER A 208 7.82 -11.45 -15.61
CA SER A 208 7.06 -12.08 -16.70
C SER A 208 7.17 -11.30 -18.01
N ASN A 209 7.07 -9.97 -17.97
CA ASN A 209 6.86 -9.17 -19.18
C ASN A 209 8.15 -8.51 -19.68
N PHE A 210 9.12 -8.24 -18.81
CA PHE A 210 10.25 -7.36 -19.15
C PHE A 210 11.51 -8.05 -19.69
N ALA A 211 11.46 -9.36 -19.98
CA ALA A 211 12.64 -10.12 -20.41
C ALA A 211 13.24 -9.64 -21.76
N GLY A 212 12.40 -9.12 -22.66
CA GLY A 212 12.77 -8.73 -24.02
C GLY A 212 13.34 -7.31 -24.20
N TYR A 213 13.42 -6.51 -23.13
CA TYR A 213 13.84 -5.10 -23.18
C TYR A 213 15.34 -4.92 -22.87
N LEU A 214 15.94 -3.89 -23.46
CA LEU A 214 17.38 -3.59 -23.34
C LEU A 214 17.63 -2.28 -22.61
N TRP A 215 16.88 -1.25 -22.98
CA TRP A 215 16.95 0.08 -22.37
C TRP A 215 15.80 0.25 -21.42
N PHE A 216 16.09 0.85 -20.27
CA PHE A 216 15.09 1.15 -19.26
C PHE A 216 15.15 2.64 -18.91
N LEU A 217 13.99 3.26 -18.83
CA LEU A 217 13.84 4.58 -18.22
C LEU A 217 13.30 4.41 -16.81
N ARG A 218 14.04 4.93 -15.85
CA ARG A 218 13.63 5.01 -14.46
C ARG A 218 13.27 6.45 -14.14
N GLY A 219 12.01 6.69 -13.82
CA GLY A 219 11.48 8.03 -13.55
C GLY A 219 10.97 8.20 -12.12
N ASP A 220 11.19 9.38 -11.56
CA ASP A 220 10.63 9.81 -10.28
C ASP A 220 9.82 11.11 -10.42
N ILE A 221 8.51 10.99 -10.25
CA ILE A 221 7.52 12.08 -10.20
C ILE A 221 6.91 12.22 -8.81
N SER A 222 7.58 11.72 -7.78
CA SER A 222 7.11 11.79 -6.39
C SER A 222 6.87 13.20 -5.88
N GLN A 223 7.42 14.24 -6.53
CA GLN A 223 7.17 15.63 -6.18
C GLN A 223 5.69 16.01 -6.33
N ILE A 224 4.98 15.37 -7.26
CA ILE A 224 3.52 15.52 -7.44
C ILE A 224 2.81 15.12 -6.15
N LEU A 225 3.27 14.09 -5.45
CA LEU A 225 2.65 13.61 -4.20
C LEU A 225 2.69 14.62 -3.03
N ASP A 226 3.58 15.62 -3.08
CA ASP A 226 3.77 16.59 -1.99
C ASP A 226 3.11 17.95 -2.26
N ASN A 227 3.12 18.41 -3.51
CA ASN A 227 2.66 19.73 -3.91
C ASN A 227 1.86 19.61 -5.21
N GLU A 228 0.56 19.31 -5.11
CA GLU A 228 -0.32 19.43 -6.27
C GLU A 228 -1.00 20.79 -6.27
N ASP A 229 -1.06 21.40 -7.45
CA ASP A 229 -2.04 22.42 -7.74
C ASP A 229 -3.44 21.81 -7.58
N ILE A 230 -4.15 22.24 -6.53
CA ILE A 230 -5.49 21.74 -6.19
C ILE A 230 -6.42 21.79 -7.42
N ASN A 231 -6.22 22.76 -8.32
CA ASN A 231 -6.98 22.89 -9.55
C ASN A 231 -6.77 21.69 -10.50
N VAL A 232 -5.54 21.25 -10.73
CA VAL A 232 -5.24 20.10 -11.61
C VAL A 232 -5.85 18.82 -11.06
N LEU A 233 -5.77 18.63 -9.74
CA LEU A 233 -6.37 17.48 -9.07
C LEU A 233 -7.90 17.49 -9.21
N MET A 234 -8.53 18.64 -8.96
CA MET A 234 -9.98 18.80 -9.09
C MET A 234 -10.44 18.58 -10.53
N ASP A 235 -9.71 19.10 -11.54
CA ASP A 235 -10.01 18.87 -12.95
C ASP A 235 -10.01 17.37 -13.30
N CYS A 236 -9.10 16.59 -12.72
CA CYS A 236 -9.04 15.14 -12.93
C CYS A 236 -10.20 14.40 -12.25
N VAL A 237 -10.59 14.82 -11.05
CA VAL A 237 -11.73 14.25 -10.31
C VAL A 237 -13.07 14.56 -11.02
N GLU A 238 -13.23 15.78 -11.55
CA GLU A 238 -14.43 16.24 -12.25
C GLU A 238 -14.72 15.44 -13.54
N LYS A 239 -13.70 14.85 -14.17
CA LYS A 239 -13.87 13.94 -15.33
C LYS A 239 -14.65 12.67 -14.97
N ALA A 240 -14.54 12.19 -13.73
CA ALA A 240 -15.19 10.95 -13.28
C ALA A 240 -16.46 11.22 -12.44
N VAL A 241 -16.45 12.28 -11.65
CA VAL A 241 -17.51 12.62 -10.69
C VAL A 241 -18.12 13.96 -11.04
N ARG A 242 -19.44 14.00 -11.27
CA ARG A 242 -20.18 15.26 -11.58
C ARG A 242 -21.00 15.81 -10.42
N ASP A 243 -21.02 15.12 -9.27
CA ASP A 243 -21.81 15.55 -8.12
C ASP A 243 -21.15 16.75 -7.41
N LYS A 244 -21.79 17.93 -7.52
CA LYS A 244 -21.30 19.19 -6.97
C LYS A 244 -21.05 19.14 -5.46
N LYS A 245 -21.85 18.38 -4.70
CA LYS A 245 -21.70 18.31 -3.24
C LYS A 245 -20.45 17.54 -2.84
N VAL A 246 -20.21 16.42 -3.51
CA VAL A 246 -19.01 15.60 -3.29
C VAL A 246 -17.76 16.35 -3.71
N LEU A 247 -17.79 17.00 -4.88
CA LEU A 247 -16.70 17.83 -5.37
C LEU A 247 -16.40 18.99 -4.40
N GLY A 248 -17.43 19.67 -3.89
CA GLY A 248 -17.29 20.74 -2.91
C GLY A 248 -16.67 20.25 -1.59
N LEU A 249 -17.03 19.06 -1.13
CA LEU A 249 -16.48 18.45 0.09
C LEU A 249 -15.02 18.03 -0.08
N ILE A 250 -14.64 17.48 -1.24
CA ILE A 250 -13.25 17.14 -1.55
C ILE A 250 -12.41 18.42 -1.65
N LYS A 251 -12.92 19.43 -2.37
CA LYS A 251 -12.25 20.73 -2.52
C LYS A 251 -12.01 21.43 -1.18
N SER A 252 -13.00 21.38 -0.27
CA SER A 252 -12.84 21.95 1.07
C SER A 252 -11.85 21.16 1.92
N GLY A 253 -11.71 19.85 1.72
CA GLY A 253 -10.75 19.00 2.45
C GLY A 253 -9.31 19.14 1.97
N LEU A 254 -9.11 19.41 0.68
CA LEU A 254 -7.80 19.70 0.07
C LEU A 254 -7.27 21.08 0.46
N SER A 255 -8.16 22.01 0.81
CA SER A 255 -7.80 23.37 1.17
C SER A 255 -7.21 23.41 2.59
N LEU A 256 -5.89 23.53 2.70
CA LEU A 256 -5.23 23.85 3.97
C LEU A 256 -5.52 25.32 4.34
N PRO A 257 -5.84 25.65 5.61
CA PRO A 257 -5.66 27.01 6.07
C PRO A 257 -4.17 27.31 6.04
N VAL A 258 -3.81 28.39 5.36
CA VAL A 258 -2.44 28.94 5.30
C VAL A 258 -2.03 29.34 6.72
N GLN A 259 -1.44 28.41 7.48
CA GLN A 259 -0.57 28.78 8.59
C GLN A 259 0.81 29.03 8.01
N ASN A 260 1.22 30.30 8.05
CA ASN A 260 2.53 30.82 7.66
C ASN A 260 3.66 29.80 7.87
N ARG A 261 4.07 29.11 6.79
CA ARG A 261 5.39 28.48 6.70
C ARG A 261 6.42 29.61 6.60
N LEU A 262 6.71 30.27 7.72
CA LEU A 262 7.91 31.08 7.82
C LEU A 262 9.11 30.12 7.82
N GLN A 263 9.86 30.21 6.72
CA GLN A 263 11.22 29.72 6.49
C GLN A 263 11.44 28.21 6.54
N ASN A 264 11.54 27.61 5.36
CA ASN A 264 12.56 26.59 5.07
C ASN A 264 12.94 26.70 3.60
N GLY A 265 13.66 27.78 3.31
CA GLY A 265 14.35 28.04 2.06
C GLY A 265 15.74 28.57 2.41
N SER A 266 16.61 27.70 2.90
CA SER A 266 18.05 27.93 2.83
C SER A 266 18.76 26.57 2.79
N GLU A 267 19.52 26.41 1.72
CA GLU A 267 20.51 25.37 1.53
C GLU A 267 21.38 25.23 2.79
N SER A 268 21.68 24.00 3.20
CA SER A 268 22.80 23.74 4.10
C SER A 268 23.67 22.65 3.51
N LYS A 269 24.64 23.12 2.70
CA LYS A 269 25.97 22.53 2.61
C LYS A 269 26.53 22.38 4.03
N GLY A 270 27.30 21.30 4.23
CA GLY A 270 27.68 20.83 5.54
C GLY A 270 28.50 21.82 6.37
N GLU A 271 28.34 21.72 7.68
CA GLU A 271 29.41 21.99 8.62
C GLU A 271 29.17 21.27 9.95
N PHE A 272 30.22 20.57 10.41
CA PHE A 272 30.31 19.92 11.71
C PHE A 272 30.32 20.98 12.82
N GLY A 273 29.24 21.05 13.60
CA GLY A 273 29.15 21.88 14.81
C GLY A 273 28.73 21.06 16.03
N LYS A 274 29.68 20.68 16.88
CA LYS A 274 29.47 20.02 18.18
C LYS A 274 28.55 20.87 19.07
N LYS A 275 27.26 20.51 19.19
CA LYS A 275 26.42 20.95 20.32
C LYS A 275 26.51 19.90 21.43
N ARG A 276 27.21 20.28 22.51
CA ARG A 276 27.21 19.56 23.79
C ARG A 276 25.76 19.35 24.24
N GLU A 277 25.27 18.12 24.18
CA GLU A 277 24.03 17.73 24.82
C GLU A 277 24.14 17.98 26.33
N LYS A 278 23.32 18.89 26.86
CA LYS A 278 23.06 18.96 28.29
C LYS A 278 22.51 17.60 28.71
N LYS A 279 23.15 16.98 29.71
CA LYS A 279 22.79 15.68 30.31
C LYS A 279 21.27 15.54 30.42
N ARG A 280 20.72 14.57 29.66
CA ARG A 280 19.31 14.16 29.74
C ARG A 280 19.00 13.75 31.18
N ALA A 281 18.05 14.44 31.80
CA ALA A 281 17.44 14.01 33.06
C ALA A 281 16.87 12.59 32.88
N SER A 282 17.02 11.75 33.90
CA SER A 282 16.57 10.36 33.89
C SER A 282 15.11 10.27 33.44
N THR A 283 14.88 9.69 32.26
CA THR A 283 13.53 9.45 31.74
C THR A 283 12.87 8.41 32.65
N LYS A 284 12.06 8.86 33.61
CA LYS A 284 11.20 7.95 34.37
C LYS A 284 10.37 7.15 33.36
N LYS A 285 10.33 5.82 33.51
CA LYS A 285 9.52 4.93 32.68
C LYS A 285 8.10 5.49 32.62
N LYS A 286 7.65 5.89 31.43
CA LYS A 286 6.25 6.24 31.23
C LYS A 286 5.49 4.92 31.27
N ILE A 287 4.93 4.57 32.43
CA ILE A 287 3.89 3.54 32.49
C ILE A 287 2.75 4.09 31.64
N LEU A 288 2.52 3.44 30.49
CA LEU A 288 1.40 3.79 29.64
C LEU A 288 0.14 3.60 30.47
N ASN A 289 -0.73 4.61 30.51
CA ASN A 289 -2.05 4.44 31.12
C ASN A 289 -2.78 3.32 30.36
N GLU A 290 -3.64 2.54 31.02
CA GLU A 290 -4.38 1.41 30.41
C GLU A 290 -5.16 1.78 29.13
N ASN A 291 -5.48 3.07 28.98
CA ASN A 291 -6.23 3.64 27.85
C ASN A 291 -5.36 4.36 26.81
N GLU A 292 -4.03 4.39 26.95
CA GLU A 292 -3.15 4.86 25.86
C GLU A 292 -2.98 3.71 24.86
N PRO A 293 -3.18 3.94 23.54
CA PRO A 293 -2.97 2.90 22.55
C PRO A 293 -1.54 2.37 22.68
N LYS A 294 -1.39 1.04 22.75
CA LYS A 294 -0.08 0.42 22.81
C LYS A 294 0.75 0.94 21.62
N PRO A 295 1.96 1.48 21.85
CA PRO A 295 2.80 1.93 20.74
C PRO A 295 3.00 0.76 19.78
N ASP A 296 3.06 1.05 18.48
CA ASP A 296 3.24 0.01 17.47
C ASP A 296 4.41 -0.89 17.85
N PRO A 297 4.27 -2.20 17.60
CA PRO A 297 5.31 -3.14 17.96
C PRO A 297 6.64 -2.73 17.31
N TYR A 298 7.73 -2.92 18.04
CA TYR A 298 9.04 -2.45 17.63
C TYR A 298 9.44 -2.99 16.25
N TRP A 299 9.09 -4.25 15.95
CA TRP A 299 9.37 -4.86 14.64
C TRP A 299 8.73 -4.11 13.48
N LEU A 300 7.51 -3.60 13.65
CA LEU A 300 6.75 -2.92 12.60
C LEU A 300 7.35 -1.56 12.30
N ARG A 301 7.73 -0.82 13.34
CA ARG A 301 8.44 0.46 13.21
C ARG A 301 9.78 0.28 12.51
N THR A 302 10.54 -0.74 12.92
CA THR A 302 11.82 -1.07 12.29
C THR A 302 11.64 -1.46 10.82
N PHE A 303 10.59 -2.19 10.47
CA PHE A 303 10.29 -2.55 9.08
C PHE A 303 9.91 -1.36 8.20
N PHE A 304 9.03 -0.46 8.65
CA PHE A 304 8.71 0.74 7.87
C PHE A 304 9.92 1.69 7.74
N ASN A 305 10.78 1.73 8.76
CA ASN A 305 12.07 2.42 8.66
C ASN A 305 13.12 1.64 7.85
N PHE A 306 12.86 0.39 7.48
CA PHE A 306 13.68 -0.38 6.54
C PHE A 306 13.23 -0.12 5.09
N ALA A 307 11.93 0.08 4.86
CA ALA A 307 11.29 0.16 3.55
C ALA A 307 12.01 1.10 2.55
N PRO A 308 11.97 0.76 1.25
CA PRO A 308 12.51 1.60 0.19
C PRO A 308 11.90 3.00 0.23
N VAL A 309 12.66 3.99 -0.23
CA VAL A 309 12.15 5.38 -0.35
C VAL A 309 10.91 5.40 -1.23
N GLU A 310 10.89 4.57 -2.28
CA GLU A 310 9.78 4.44 -3.22
C GLU A 310 8.49 3.91 -2.59
N ALA A 311 8.59 3.11 -1.53
CA ALA A 311 7.44 2.52 -0.84
C ALA A 311 7.08 3.24 0.47
N ALA A 312 8.00 4.03 1.02
CA ALA A 312 7.79 4.77 2.25
C ALA A 312 6.96 6.05 2.06
N LYS A 313 6.95 6.62 0.85
CA LYS A 313 6.26 7.87 0.58
C LYS A 313 4.75 7.66 0.44
N VAL A 314 3.99 8.30 1.32
CA VAL A 314 2.52 8.32 1.27
C VAL A 314 2.09 9.78 1.05
N PRO A 315 1.27 10.08 0.03
CA PRO A 315 0.77 11.44 -0.20
C PRO A 315 -0.10 11.89 0.98
N ASN A 316 -0.02 13.18 1.30
CA ASN A 316 -0.85 13.78 2.35
C ASN A 316 -1.33 15.17 1.91
N TYR A 317 -2.54 15.22 1.38
CA TYR A 317 -3.19 16.44 0.90
C TYR A 317 -4.14 16.99 1.96
N GLY A 318 -3.72 18.08 2.60
CA GLY A 318 -4.55 18.84 3.51
C GLY A 318 -5.14 18.00 4.65
N TYR A 319 -6.47 17.99 4.73
CA TYR A 319 -7.20 17.18 5.71
C TYR A 319 -7.53 15.77 5.21
N CYS A 320 -7.29 15.47 3.93
CA CYS A 320 -7.69 14.25 3.25
C CYS A 320 -6.67 13.10 3.42
N GLY A 321 -6.14 12.84 4.60
CA GLY A 321 -5.07 11.85 4.80
C GLY A 321 -5.37 10.44 4.23
N ILE A 322 -6.56 9.88 4.50
CA ILE A 322 -6.95 8.53 4.03
C ILE A 322 -7.29 8.54 2.54
N LEU A 323 -7.84 9.65 2.04
CA LEU A 323 -8.26 9.79 0.65
C LEU A 323 -7.10 10.19 -0.29
N SER A 324 -6.01 10.74 0.26
CA SER A 324 -4.85 11.24 -0.48
C SER A 324 -4.24 10.21 -1.44
N PRO A 325 -4.03 8.94 -1.05
CA PRO A 325 -3.47 7.94 -1.96
C PRO A 325 -4.35 7.65 -3.18
N LEU A 326 -5.69 7.66 -3.00
CA LEU A 326 -6.63 7.49 -4.11
C LEU A 326 -6.55 8.71 -5.04
N LEU A 327 -6.59 9.92 -4.50
CA LEU A 327 -6.52 11.17 -5.26
C LEU A 327 -5.22 11.30 -6.05
N ALA A 328 -4.09 10.94 -5.45
CA ALA A 328 -2.80 10.90 -6.14
C ALA A 328 -2.86 9.96 -7.37
N ASN A 329 -3.48 8.78 -7.22
CA ASN A 329 -3.65 7.87 -8.35
C ASN A 329 -4.61 8.41 -9.42
N VAL A 330 -5.66 9.15 -9.04
CA VAL A 330 -6.55 9.85 -9.99
C VAL A 330 -5.78 10.86 -10.83
N CYS A 331 -4.91 11.66 -10.20
CA CYS A 331 -4.05 12.62 -10.88
C CYS A 331 -3.07 11.92 -11.83
N LEU A 332 -2.38 10.88 -11.34
CA LEU A 332 -1.38 10.14 -12.12
C LEU A 332 -1.97 9.23 -13.21
N ASN A 333 -3.27 8.97 -13.19
CA ASN A 333 -3.95 8.14 -14.20
C ASN A 333 -3.85 8.76 -15.61
N GLU A 334 -3.77 10.08 -15.74
CA GLU A 334 -3.58 10.76 -17.03
C GLU A 334 -2.24 10.38 -17.67
N LEU A 335 -1.19 10.26 -16.86
CA LEU A 335 0.11 9.76 -17.32
C LEU A 335 0.02 8.29 -17.73
N ASP A 336 -0.71 7.48 -16.96
CA ASP A 336 -0.91 6.06 -17.29
C ASP A 336 -1.65 5.88 -18.64
N HIS A 337 -2.63 6.75 -18.95
CA HIS A 337 -3.37 6.74 -20.22
C HIS A 337 -2.48 7.13 -21.39
N MET A 338 -1.73 8.23 -21.26
CA MET A 338 -0.76 8.67 -22.28
C MET A 338 0.26 7.57 -22.58
N MET A 339 0.80 6.93 -21.53
CA MET A 339 1.72 5.80 -21.70
C MET A 339 1.06 4.59 -22.35
N GLY A 340 -0.21 4.31 -22.05
CA GLY A 340 -1.00 3.26 -22.70
C GLY A 340 -1.13 3.47 -24.21
N GLU A 341 -1.46 4.68 -24.64
CA GLU A 341 -1.54 5.06 -26.06
C GLU A 341 -0.17 4.93 -26.74
N LYS A 342 0.88 5.43 -26.08
CA LYS A 342 2.25 5.35 -26.59
C LYS A 342 2.77 3.93 -26.74
N ILE A 343 2.39 2.99 -25.85
CA ILE A 343 2.76 1.57 -26.02
C ILE A 343 2.20 0.99 -27.31
N VAL A 344 0.96 1.35 -27.66
CA VAL A 344 0.30 0.88 -28.88
C VAL A 344 0.92 1.54 -30.11
N GLU A 345 1.15 2.86 -30.06
CA GLU A 345 1.77 3.63 -31.14
C GLU A 345 3.21 3.15 -31.45
N PHE A 346 3.99 2.87 -30.41
CA PHE A 346 5.40 2.46 -30.53
C PHE A 346 5.56 1.02 -31.05
N PHE A 347 4.50 0.22 -31.02
CA PHE A 347 4.57 -1.17 -31.41
C PHE A 347 4.70 -1.34 -32.93
N GLN A 348 5.86 -1.81 -33.38
CA GLN A 348 6.13 -2.10 -34.78
C GLN A 348 6.58 -3.56 -34.93
N PRO A 349 5.71 -4.44 -35.46
CA PRO A 349 6.05 -5.85 -35.66
C PRO A 349 7.02 -6.05 -36.84
N SER A 350 7.97 -6.97 -36.71
CA SER A 350 8.88 -7.38 -37.79
C SER A 350 8.77 -8.89 -38.01
N LYS A 351 8.62 -9.29 -39.27
CA LYS A 351 8.50 -10.70 -39.70
C LYS A 351 9.80 -11.49 -39.54
N LEU A 352 10.94 -10.81 -39.38
CA LEU A 352 12.27 -11.41 -39.26
C LEU A 352 12.62 -11.79 -37.81
N ASP A 353 11.82 -11.36 -36.83
CA ASP A 353 12.06 -11.63 -35.41
C ASP A 353 11.44 -12.98 -35.01
N SER A 354 12.24 -13.86 -34.41
CA SER A 354 11.84 -15.24 -34.06
C SER A 354 10.70 -15.29 -33.05
N ILE A 355 10.52 -14.22 -32.27
CA ILE A 355 9.47 -14.07 -31.25
C ILE A 355 8.05 -14.14 -31.88
N TRP A 356 7.92 -13.93 -33.20
CA TRP A 356 6.65 -14.04 -33.94
C TRP A 356 6.34 -15.43 -34.51
N LYS A 357 7.29 -16.36 -34.58
CA LYS A 357 7.00 -17.68 -35.15
C LYS A 357 6.11 -18.55 -34.26
N ASP A 358 6.12 -18.33 -32.94
CA ASP A 358 5.35 -19.15 -31.97
C ASP A 358 4.29 -18.37 -31.17
N SER A 359 3.97 -17.14 -31.56
CA SER A 359 3.08 -16.25 -30.79
C SER A 359 1.69 -16.13 -31.42
N ILE A 360 0.81 -17.12 -31.18
CA ILE A 360 -0.62 -16.84 -31.02
C ILE A 360 -1.37 -17.89 -30.17
N ASN A 361 -1.00 -19.19 -30.19
CA ASN A 361 -1.83 -20.21 -29.55
C ASN A 361 -1.21 -21.05 -28.40
N ASP A 362 0.12 -21.09 -28.21
CA ASP A 362 0.66 -21.89 -27.12
C ASP A 362 0.92 -21.07 -25.85
N GLY A 363 0.08 -21.32 -24.84
CA GLY A 363 0.21 -20.86 -23.46
C GLY A 363 1.39 -21.45 -22.70
N SER A 364 2.31 -22.17 -23.38
CA SER A 364 3.59 -22.57 -22.83
C SER A 364 4.68 -21.60 -23.31
N HIS A 365 4.95 -20.55 -22.52
CA HIS A 365 6.34 -20.12 -22.44
C HIS A 365 7.11 -21.32 -21.91
N ASN A 366 7.81 -22.06 -22.76
CA ASN A 366 8.73 -23.08 -22.27
C ASN A 366 9.81 -22.33 -21.48
N PRO A 367 9.84 -22.43 -20.13
CA PRO A 367 10.82 -21.70 -19.32
C PRO A 367 12.22 -22.32 -19.46
N ALA A 368 12.34 -23.41 -20.21
CA ALA A 368 13.58 -24.16 -20.37
C ALA A 368 14.63 -23.38 -21.17
N TRP A 369 14.23 -22.45 -22.06
CA TRP A 369 15.18 -21.72 -22.91
C TRP A 369 14.72 -20.29 -23.17
N PRO A 370 15.47 -19.27 -22.69
CA PRO A 370 15.20 -17.91 -23.11
C PRO A 370 15.56 -17.77 -24.59
N GLU A 371 14.59 -17.36 -25.40
CA GLU A 371 14.84 -16.90 -26.77
C GLU A 371 15.98 -15.89 -26.76
N PHE A 372 16.96 -16.12 -27.65
CA PHE A 372 18.10 -15.25 -27.85
C PHE A 372 17.61 -13.83 -28.09
N VAL A 373 17.90 -12.88 -27.18
CA VAL A 373 17.58 -11.46 -27.42
C VAL A 373 18.64 -10.92 -28.38
N PRO A 374 18.36 -10.76 -29.68
CA PRO A 374 19.40 -10.41 -30.60
C PRO A 374 19.53 -8.87 -30.59
N SER A 375 20.75 -8.36 -30.67
CA SER A 375 21.13 -6.92 -30.60
C SER A 375 20.21 -5.98 -31.39
N SER A 376 19.87 -4.82 -30.83
CA SER A 376 19.08 -3.76 -31.48
C SER A 376 19.54 -3.50 -32.92
N GLY A 377 18.77 -4.01 -33.89
CA GLY A 377 18.92 -3.73 -35.32
C GLY A 377 17.65 -3.03 -35.80
N LYS A 378 17.76 -2.21 -36.86
CA LYS A 378 16.63 -1.43 -37.40
C LYS A 378 15.44 -2.31 -37.83
N GLU A 379 15.71 -3.58 -38.15
CA GLU A 379 14.73 -4.55 -38.67
C GLU A 379 14.03 -5.38 -37.58
N LYS A 380 14.15 -5.03 -36.30
CA LYS A 380 13.57 -5.79 -35.18
C LYS A 380 12.27 -5.20 -34.66
N THR A 381 11.49 -6.01 -33.96
CA THR A 381 10.22 -5.57 -33.39
C THR A 381 10.47 -4.46 -32.37
N ARG A 382 9.86 -3.29 -32.58
CA ARG A 382 9.84 -2.25 -31.54
C ARG A 382 8.72 -2.55 -30.57
N LYS A 383 9.06 -2.57 -29.29
CA LYS A 383 8.11 -2.83 -28.20
C LYS A 383 8.48 -1.98 -27.01
N MET A 384 7.46 -1.52 -26.30
CA MET A 384 7.58 -0.83 -25.02
C MET A 384 6.70 -1.52 -23.98
N ASP A 385 7.10 -1.51 -22.72
CA ASP A 385 6.24 -1.85 -21.58
C ASP A 385 6.43 -0.81 -20.47
N TYR A 386 5.36 -0.55 -19.72
CA TYR A 386 5.29 0.45 -18.66
C TYR A 386 4.83 -0.19 -17.36
N ILE A 387 5.38 0.26 -16.23
CA ILE A 387 4.90 -0.09 -14.90
C ILE A 387 5.11 1.07 -13.90
N ARG A 388 4.12 1.31 -13.05
CA ARG A 388 4.14 2.39 -12.04
C ARG A 388 3.90 1.88 -10.63
N TYR A 389 4.66 2.42 -9.69
CA TYR A 389 4.46 2.27 -8.26
C TYR A 389 4.55 3.63 -7.57
N GLY A 390 3.39 4.24 -7.32
CA GLY A 390 3.28 5.54 -6.68
C GLY A 390 3.78 6.63 -7.61
N GLY A 391 4.72 7.44 -7.12
CA GLY A 391 5.44 8.44 -7.92
C GLY A 391 6.62 7.89 -8.72
N HIS A 392 6.95 6.60 -8.60
CA HIS A 392 8.06 5.99 -9.34
C HIS A 392 7.53 5.13 -10.48
N PHE A 393 8.17 5.19 -11.64
CA PHE A 393 7.81 4.35 -12.78
C PHE A 393 9.04 3.81 -13.50
N LEU A 394 8.82 2.72 -14.23
CA LEU A 394 9.82 2.02 -15.02
C LEU A 394 9.26 1.75 -16.41
N ILE A 395 9.99 2.16 -17.44
CA ILE A 395 9.65 1.91 -18.85
C ILE A 395 10.74 1.02 -19.44
N GLY A 396 10.35 -0.12 -20.02
CA GLY A 396 11.24 -1.01 -20.76
C GLY A 396 11.09 -0.78 -22.26
N ILE A 397 12.19 -0.52 -22.96
CA ILE A 397 12.22 -0.26 -24.40
C ILE A 397 13.07 -1.31 -25.11
N ARG A 398 12.49 -1.86 -26.18
CA ARG A 398 13.16 -2.76 -27.14
C ARG A 398 13.41 -1.95 -28.40
N GLY A 399 14.60 -1.38 -28.48
CA GLY A 399 15.02 -0.47 -29.54
C GLY A 399 16.43 0.05 -29.29
N PRO A 400 16.95 0.93 -30.16
CA PRO A 400 18.17 1.68 -29.91
C PRO A 400 18.00 2.68 -28.75
N ARG A 401 19.11 3.29 -28.34
CA ARG A 401 19.11 4.32 -27.29
C ARG A 401 18.37 5.59 -27.74
N GLU A 402 18.32 5.88 -29.04
CA GLU A 402 17.64 7.07 -29.58
C GLU A 402 16.16 7.10 -29.16
N ASP A 403 15.43 6.00 -29.36
CA ASP A 403 14.03 5.86 -28.96
C ASP A 403 13.83 6.18 -27.47
N ALA A 404 14.74 5.71 -26.60
CA ALA A 404 14.66 5.99 -25.17
C ALA A 404 14.87 7.48 -24.86
N VAL A 405 15.68 8.19 -25.64
CA VAL A 405 15.88 9.63 -25.47
C VAL A 405 14.65 10.40 -25.94
N GLU A 406 14.00 9.96 -27.02
CA GLU A 406 12.76 10.56 -27.55
C GLU A 406 11.61 10.42 -26.56
N ILE A 407 11.32 9.20 -26.10
CA ILE A 407 10.27 8.94 -25.09
C ILE A 407 10.53 9.75 -23.81
N ARG A 408 11.79 9.91 -23.39
CA ARG A 408 12.12 10.75 -22.24
C ARG A 408 11.73 12.22 -22.46
N LYS A 409 12.00 12.77 -23.65
CA LYS A 409 11.64 14.18 -23.97
C LYS A 409 10.14 14.37 -23.97
N GLU A 410 9.40 13.48 -24.62
CA GLU A 410 7.93 13.51 -24.63
C GLU A 410 7.36 13.46 -23.22
N LEU A 411 7.93 12.62 -22.34
CA LEU A 411 7.50 12.50 -20.96
C LEU A 411 7.78 13.77 -20.14
N ILE A 412 8.94 14.40 -20.32
CA ILE A 412 9.28 15.66 -19.66
C ILE A 412 8.31 16.77 -20.11
N ASP A 413 8.08 16.88 -21.42
CA ASP A 413 7.16 17.87 -21.99
C ASP A 413 5.73 17.65 -21.51
N PHE A 414 5.27 16.40 -21.42
CA PHE A 414 3.96 16.07 -20.88
C PHE A 414 3.84 16.47 -19.40
N CYS A 415 4.84 16.16 -18.58
CA CYS A 415 4.84 16.51 -17.17
C CYS A 415 4.83 18.01 -16.93
N ASP A 416 5.56 18.79 -17.74
CA ASP A 416 5.57 20.25 -17.66
C ASP A 416 4.21 20.83 -18.09
N ARG A 417 3.63 20.34 -19.20
CA ARG A 417 2.32 20.83 -19.68
C ARG A 417 1.16 20.48 -18.76
N LYS A 418 1.12 19.25 -18.24
CA LYS A 418 -0.05 18.74 -17.51
C LYS A 418 0.00 19.03 -16.02
N TYR A 419 1.19 18.90 -15.41
CA TYR A 419 1.37 19.04 -13.96
C TYR A 419 2.18 20.29 -13.58
N GLY A 420 2.65 21.09 -14.54
CA GLY A 420 3.53 22.23 -14.25
C GLY A 420 4.89 21.82 -13.68
N LEU A 421 5.27 20.55 -13.84
CA LEU A 421 6.45 19.98 -13.20
C LEU A 421 7.63 19.90 -14.17
N ARG A 422 8.62 20.77 -13.96
CA ARG A 422 9.90 20.70 -14.68
C ARG A 422 10.74 19.54 -14.16
N LEU A 423 10.78 18.47 -14.95
CA LEU A 423 11.60 17.30 -14.69
C LEU A 423 12.98 17.45 -15.31
N ASP A 424 14.02 17.26 -14.51
CA ASP A 424 15.40 17.21 -14.99
C ASP A 424 15.76 15.83 -15.54
N ASN A 425 16.79 15.77 -16.38
CA ASN A 425 17.35 14.51 -16.89
C ASN A 425 17.85 13.56 -15.79
N SER A 426 18.12 14.05 -14.58
CA SER A 426 18.51 13.24 -13.41
C SER A 426 17.33 12.52 -12.76
N LYS A 427 16.10 13.04 -12.91
CA LYS A 427 14.89 12.39 -12.40
C LYS A 427 14.40 11.28 -13.32
N VAL A 428 14.76 11.33 -14.60
CA VAL A 428 14.43 10.32 -15.60
C VAL A 428 15.72 9.76 -16.22
N GLU A 429 16.29 8.76 -15.55
CA GLU A 429 17.56 8.15 -15.93
C GLU A 429 17.37 7.06 -16.97
N ILE A 430 18.29 7.01 -17.96
CA ILE A 430 18.31 5.97 -19.01
C ILE A 430 19.45 5.01 -18.72
N GLU A 431 19.10 3.77 -18.40
CA GLU A 431 20.05 2.70 -18.06
C GLU A 431 19.93 1.52 -19.04
N HIS A 432 21.05 0.85 -19.27
CA HIS A 432 21.09 -0.41 -20.02
C HIS A 432 21.00 -1.58 -19.03
N ILE A 433 20.27 -2.63 -19.41
CA ILE A 433 20.04 -3.82 -18.56
C ILE A 433 21.34 -4.49 -18.05
N SER A 434 22.46 -4.33 -18.75
CA SER A 434 23.77 -4.85 -18.32
C SER A 434 24.34 -4.16 -17.08
N ARG A 435 23.98 -2.90 -16.81
CA ARG A 435 24.46 -2.18 -15.62
C ARG A 435 23.70 -2.60 -14.35
N GLY A 436 22.51 -3.16 -14.52
CA GLY A 436 21.58 -3.48 -13.43
C GLY A 436 20.78 -2.25 -13.04
N ILE A 437 19.46 -2.31 -13.22
CA ILE A 437 18.55 -1.20 -12.92
C ILE A 437 17.94 -1.40 -11.54
N GLN A 438 18.01 -0.38 -10.69
CA GLN A 438 17.45 -0.43 -9.35
C GLN A 438 15.99 0.04 -9.34
N PHE A 439 15.08 -0.80 -8.83
CA PHE A 439 13.66 -0.47 -8.65
C PHE A 439 13.06 -1.24 -7.46
N LEU A 440 12.43 -0.54 -6.51
CA LEU A 440 11.81 -1.13 -5.31
C LEU A 440 12.76 -2.04 -4.49
N ASP A 441 14.03 -1.61 -4.27
CA ASP A 441 15.11 -2.38 -3.64
C ASP A 441 15.60 -3.63 -4.41
N HIS A 442 15.10 -3.85 -5.63
CA HIS A 442 15.53 -4.93 -6.51
C HIS A 442 16.40 -4.38 -7.65
N ILE A 443 17.43 -5.14 -8.02
CA ILE A 443 18.28 -4.92 -9.18
C ILE A 443 17.82 -5.87 -10.29
N ILE A 444 17.37 -5.27 -11.39
CA ILE A 444 16.94 -5.96 -12.61
C ILE A 444 18.14 -6.00 -13.55
N CYS A 445 18.64 -7.19 -13.86
CA CYS A 445 19.80 -7.34 -14.74
C CYS A 445 19.63 -8.54 -15.68
N ARG A 446 20.40 -8.53 -16.77
CA ARG A 446 20.49 -9.68 -17.67
C ARG A 446 21.58 -10.62 -17.16
N ARG A 447 21.21 -11.86 -16.86
CA ARG A 447 22.15 -12.92 -16.50
C ARG A 447 22.39 -13.81 -17.72
N VAL A 448 23.65 -13.90 -18.13
CA VAL A 448 24.08 -14.90 -19.12
C VAL A 448 24.18 -16.25 -18.40
N ILE A 449 23.52 -17.25 -18.97
CA ILE A 449 23.61 -18.65 -18.56
C ILE A 449 24.26 -19.45 -19.69
N HIS A 450 25.01 -20.49 -19.32
CA HIS A 450 25.64 -21.41 -20.27
C HIS A 450 25.06 -22.81 -20.13
N PRO A 451 23.77 -22.99 -20.47
CA PRO A 451 23.11 -24.29 -20.36
C PRO A 451 23.73 -25.29 -21.35
N THR A 452 23.81 -26.55 -20.93
CA THR A 452 24.28 -27.65 -21.79
C THR A 452 23.08 -28.23 -22.53
N LEU A 453 23.00 -27.98 -23.83
CA LEU A 453 22.03 -28.58 -24.74
C LEU A 453 22.44 -30.04 -24.97
N ARG A 454 21.47 -30.95 -24.91
CA ARG A 454 21.66 -32.35 -25.31
C ARG A 454 20.59 -32.68 -26.34
N TYR A 455 20.99 -33.01 -27.56
CA TYR A 455 20.07 -33.43 -28.62
C TYR A 455 20.62 -34.66 -29.34
N THR A 456 19.70 -35.44 -29.90
CA THR A 456 20.05 -36.62 -30.69
C THR A 456 20.29 -36.17 -32.12
N ALA A 457 21.53 -36.29 -32.59
CA ALA A 457 21.88 -35.98 -33.97
C ALA A 457 21.33 -37.05 -34.94
N THR A 458 21.27 -36.71 -36.22
CA THR A 458 20.95 -37.66 -37.30
C THR A 458 21.94 -38.83 -37.24
N GLY A 459 21.44 -40.02 -36.90
CA GLY A 459 22.27 -41.21 -36.61
C GLY A 459 22.28 -41.68 -35.15
N GLY A 460 21.47 -41.09 -34.26
CA GLY A 460 21.27 -41.61 -32.89
C GLY A 460 22.34 -41.22 -31.87
N LYS A 461 23.36 -40.44 -32.29
CA LYS A 461 24.42 -39.97 -31.40
C LYS A 461 23.93 -38.79 -30.56
N ILE A 462 24.00 -38.89 -29.24
CA ILE A 462 23.70 -37.78 -28.33
C ILE A 462 24.85 -36.78 -28.39
N VAL A 463 24.59 -35.59 -28.92
CA VAL A 463 25.55 -34.47 -28.96
C VAL A 463 25.23 -33.52 -27.81
N SER A 464 26.25 -33.18 -27.03
CA SER A 464 26.15 -32.15 -25.99
C SER A 464 26.86 -30.88 -26.41
N GLU A 465 26.14 -29.77 -26.49
CA GLU A 465 26.67 -28.47 -26.90
C GLU A 465 26.42 -27.42 -25.81
N LYS A 466 27.38 -26.52 -25.60
CA LYS A 466 27.20 -25.41 -24.66
C LYS A 466 26.46 -24.27 -25.37
N GLY A 467 25.19 -24.09 -25.02
CA GLY A 467 24.43 -22.92 -25.44
C GLY A 467 24.80 -21.68 -24.63
N VAL A 468 24.47 -20.50 -25.16
CA VAL A 468 24.49 -19.24 -24.41
C VAL A 468 23.05 -18.75 -24.34
N GLY A 469 22.47 -18.78 -23.14
CA GLY A 469 21.13 -18.23 -22.88
C GLY A 469 21.24 -16.91 -22.11
N THR A 470 20.25 -16.03 -22.26
CA THR A 470 20.16 -14.80 -21.46
C THR A 470 18.84 -14.76 -20.73
N LEU A 471 18.87 -14.76 -19.40
CA LEU A 471 17.69 -14.66 -18.55
C LEU A 471 17.60 -13.29 -17.89
N LEU A 472 16.38 -12.82 -17.71
CA LEU A 472 16.11 -11.71 -16.80
C LEU A 472 16.30 -12.22 -15.36
N SER A 473 17.22 -11.60 -14.63
CA SER A 473 17.46 -11.87 -13.23
C SER A 473 17.02 -10.67 -12.40
N VAL A 474 16.27 -10.95 -11.34
CA VAL A 474 15.84 -9.94 -10.37
C VAL A 474 16.49 -10.30 -9.05
N THR A 475 17.43 -9.48 -8.60
CA THR A 475 18.22 -9.70 -7.38
C THR A 475 17.97 -8.56 -6.40
N ALA A 476 18.28 -8.74 -5.12
CA ALA A 476 18.25 -7.66 -4.14
C ALA A 476 19.67 -7.13 -3.86
N SER A 477 19.80 -5.81 -3.64
CA SER A 477 21.09 -5.17 -3.40
C SER A 477 21.57 -5.34 -1.96
N LEU A 478 22.65 -6.10 -1.75
CA LEU A 478 23.25 -6.25 -0.42
C LEU A 478 23.77 -4.90 0.12
N GLN A 479 24.36 -4.06 -0.74
CA GLN A 479 24.86 -2.75 -0.33
C GLN A 479 23.75 -1.82 0.15
N GLN A 480 22.58 -1.88 -0.49
CA GLN A 480 21.44 -1.08 -0.06
C GLN A 480 20.85 -1.61 1.25
N CYS A 481 20.75 -2.93 1.39
CA CYS A 481 20.36 -3.58 2.63
C CYS A 481 21.29 -3.17 3.81
N ILE A 482 22.61 -3.12 3.60
CA ILE A 482 23.59 -2.62 4.59
C ILE A 482 23.33 -1.15 4.94
N ARG A 483 23.09 -0.29 3.93
CA ARG A 483 22.76 1.13 4.14
C ARG A 483 21.47 1.30 4.95
N GLN A 484 20.44 0.50 4.69
CA GLN A 484 19.18 0.51 5.44
C GLN A 484 19.39 0.03 6.89
N PHE A 485 20.15 -1.05 7.12
CA PHE A 485 20.49 -1.50 8.48
C PHE A 485 21.34 -0.49 9.26
N ARG A 486 22.19 0.27 8.57
CA ARG A 486 22.94 1.38 9.16
C ARG A 486 22.02 2.54 9.56
N ARG A 487 21.03 2.89 8.72
CA ARG A 487 19.99 3.88 9.07
C ARG A 487 19.20 3.48 10.32
N LEU A 488 19.00 2.17 10.50
CA LEU A 488 18.35 1.59 11.68
C LEU A 488 19.29 1.38 12.88
N GLU A 489 20.55 1.79 12.80
CA GLU A 489 21.57 1.62 13.84
C GLU A 489 21.86 0.15 14.23
N PHE A 490 21.56 -0.82 13.35
CA PHE A 490 21.89 -2.23 13.56
C PHE A 490 23.29 -2.60 13.08
N VAL A 491 23.91 -1.79 12.22
CA VAL A 491 25.21 -2.08 11.60
C VAL A 491 26.10 -0.83 11.61
N LYS A 492 27.40 -1.03 11.86
CA LYS A 492 28.46 -0.03 11.69
C LYS A 492 29.39 -0.44 10.55
N GLY A 493 29.69 0.49 9.65
CA GLY A 493 30.61 0.29 8.52
C GLY A 493 29.93 -0.24 7.26
N ASP A 494 30.45 0.16 6.08
CA ASP A 494 29.84 -0.18 4.78
C ASP A 494 30.51 -1.38 4.10
N ARG A 495 31.83 -1.53 4.22
CA ARG A 495 32.59 -2.68 3.65
C ARG A 495 32.56 -3.90 4.56
N ASP A 496 32.80 -3.68 5.85
CA ASP A 496 32.76 -4.70 6.89
C ASP A 496 31.63 -4.38 7.88
N PRO A 497 30.40 -4.89 7.63
CA PRO A 497 29.24 -4.57 8.43
C PRO A 497 29.35 -5.23 9.81
N GLU A 498 29.70 -4.45 10.84
CA GLU A 498 29.71 -4.91 12.22
C GLU A 498 28.33 -4.73 12.88
N PRO A 499 27.66 -5.81 13.35
CA PRO A 499 26.36 -5.69 14.00
C PRO A 499 26.45 -4.94 15.34
N LEU A 500 25.54 -4.01 15.61
CA LEU A 500 25.41 -3.25 16.85
C LEU A 500 24.34 -3.87 17.76
N PRO A 501 24.40 -3.71 19.09
CA PRO A 501 23.36 -4.21 19.99
C PRO A 501 22.04 -3.47 19.78
N CYS A 502 20.92 -4.20 19.81
CA CYS A 502 19.57 -3.62 19.71
C CYS A 502 19.18 -2.91 21.03
N THR A 503 19.77 -1.75 21.28
CA THR A 503 19.60 -0.99 22.54
C THR A 503 18.15 -0.64 22.88
N PRO A 504 17.22 -0.38 21.93
CA PRO A 504 15.83 -0.07 22.28
C PRO A 504 15.12 -1.20 23.03
N MET A 505 15.58 -2.45 22.88
CA MET A 505 14.97 -3.64 23.50
C MET A 505 15.73 -4.14 24.74
N LEU A 506 16.69 -3.40 25.28
CA LEU A 506 17.56 -3.84 26.39
C LEU A 506 16.77 -4.32 27.62
N TYR A 507 15.65 -3.67 27.92
CA TYR A 507 14.85 -3.97 29.10
C TYR A 507 13.73 -5.00 28.86
N SER A 508 13.50 -5.40 27.61
CA SER A 508 12.48 -6.40 27.24
C SER A 508 12.91 -7.83 27.61
N SER A 509 11.95 -8.73 27.80
CA SER A 509 12.24 -10.15 28.07
C SER A 509 12.86 -10.83 26.85
N GLN A 510 13.58 -11.94 27.06
CA GLN A 510 14.19 -12.72 25.97
C GLN A 510 13.13 -13.21 24.98
N ALA A 511 12.05 -13.83 25.47
CA ALA A 511 10.95 -14.33 24.65
C ALA A 511 10.30 -13.21 23.80
N HIS A 512 9.95 -12.08 24.42
CA HIS A 512 9.36 -10.94 23.70
C HIS A 512 10.32 -10.38 22.65
N THR A 513 11.61 -10.30 22.97
CA THR A 513 12.63 -9.77 22.06
C THR A 513 12.82 -10.68 20.85
N ASN A 514 12.91 -11.99 21.06
CA ASN A 514 13.00 -12.97 19.98
C ASN A 514 11.74 -12.95 19.12
N ALA A 515 10.55 -12.91 19.70
CA ALA A 515 9.28 -12.87 18.95
C ALA A 515 9.18 -11.62 18.04
N GLN A 516 9.54 -10.44 18.55
CA GLN A 516 9.56 -9.21 17.75
C GLN A 516 10.57 -9.32 16.59
N MET A 517 11.79 -9.80 16.87
CA MET A 517 12.81 -9.93 15.83
C MET A 517 12.51 -11.04 14.82
N ASN A 518 11.87 -12.12 15.23
CA ASN A 518 11.37 -13.16 14.35
C ASN A 518 10.33 -12.60 13.39
N LYS A 519 9.39 -11.79 13.90
CA LYS A 519 8.40 -11.17 13.02
C LYS A 519 9.03 -10.23 12.01
N PHE A 520 10.05 -9.47 12.43
CA PHE A 520 10.85 -8.65 11.53
C PHE A 520 11.60 -9.49 10.47
N LEU A 521 12.21 -10.61 10.85
CA LEU A 521 12.92 -11.48 9.90
C LEU A 521 11.97 -12.18 8.92
N GLU A 522 10.79 -12.59 9.36
CA GLU A 522 9.73 -13.12 8.50
C GLU A 522 9.32 -12.09 7.45
N THR A 523 9.01 -10.86 7.87
CA THR A 523 8.58 -9.81 6.94
C THR A 523 9.68 -9.43 5.96
N MET A 524 10.95 -9.47 6.39
CA MET A 524 12.11 -9.31 5.51
C MET A 524 12.27 -10.48 4.52
N ALA A 525 12.04 -11.71 4.97
CA ALA A 525 12.09 -12.90 4.11
C ALA A 525 10.95 -12.92 3.09
N ASP A 526 9.79 -12.36 3.44
CA ASP A 526 8.65 -12.17 2.56
C ASP A 526 8.89 -11.02 1.58
N TRP A 527 9.46 -9.89 2.04
CA TRP A 527 9.81 -8.77 1.17
C TRP A 527 10.68 -9.19 -0.01
N TYR A 528 11.71 -10.02 0.23
CA TYR A 528 12.61 -10.54 -0.79
C TYR A 528 12.20 -11.90 -1.39
N ARG A 529 10.92 -12.26 -1.33
CA ARG A 529 10.40 -13.56 -1.83
C ARG A 529 10.77 -13.86 -3.29
N TYR A 530 10.80 -12.83 -4.15
CA TYR A 530 11.01 -12.94 -5.60
C TYR A 530 12.44 -12.60 -6.07
N ALA A 531 13.36 -12.40 -5.13
CA ALA A 531 14.76 -12.11 -5.42
C ALA A 531 15.56 -13.40 -5.63
N ASP A 532 16.29 -13.52 -6.74
CA ASP A 532 17.09 -14.71 -7.09
C ASP A 532 18.17 -15.00 -6.04
N ASN A 533 18.68 -13.96 -5.36
CA ASN A 533 19.66 -14.05 -4.28
C ASN A 533 19.04 -14.02 -2.87
N ARG A 534 17.74 -14.34 -2.72
CA ARG A 534 16.98 -14.33 -1.44
C ARG A 534 17.75 -14.97 -0.29
N LYS A 535 18.30 -16.17 -0.51
CA LYS A 535 19.09 -16.91 0.50
C LYS A 535 20.25 -16.07 1.06
N LYS A 536 21.02 -15.41 0.19
CA LYS A 536 22.15 -14.57 0.58
C LYS A 536 21.70 -13.36 1.40
N ILE A 537 20.66 -12.66 0.97
CA ILE A 537 20.17 -11.44 1.62
C ILE A 537 19.50 -11.76 2.95
N VAL A 538 18.57 -12.71 2.99
CA VAL A 538 17.89 -13.11 4.23
C VAL A 538 18.89 -13.71 5.23
N GLY A 539 19.87 -14.49 4.75
CA GLY A 539 20.94 -15.01 5.61
C GLY A 539 21.80 -13.89 6.21
N PHE A 540 22.07 -12.84 5.45
CA PHE A 540 22.73 -11.63 5.98
C PHE A 540 21.87 -10.91 7.03
N CYS A 541 20.58 -10.68 6.76
CA CYS A 541 19.64 -10.09 7.72
C CYS A 541 19.59 -10.89 9.02
N ALA A 542 19.44 -12.22 8.93
CA ALA A 542 19.43 -13.12 10.07
C ALA A 542 20.74 -13.07 10.85
N TYR A 543 21.89 -13.01 10.17
CA TYR A 543 23.20 -12.84 10.81
C TYR A 543 23.30 -11.53 11.60
N VAL A 544 22.87 -10.41 11.02
CA VAL A 544 22.90 -9.08 11.66
C VAL A 544 22.01 -9.08 12.89
N ILE A 545 20.75 -9.52 12.77
CA ILE A 545 19.78 -9.52 13.87
C ILE A 545 20.21 -10.47 14.99
N ARG A 546 20.59 -11.71 14.68
CA ARG A 546 21.07 -12.67 15.68
C ARG A 546 22.32 -12.16 16.41
N SER A 547 23.26 -11.55 15.68
CA SER A 547 24.47 -10.97 16.29
C SER A 547 24.17 -9.74 17.14
N SER A 548 23.21 -8.91 16.72
CA SER A 548 22.71 -7.76 17.45
C SER A 548 22.06 -8.19 18.78
N LEU A 549 21.21 -9.22 18.74
CA LEU A 549 20.58 -9.81 19.93
C LEU A 549 21.60 -10.46 20.86
N ALA A 550 22.57 -11.19 20.32
CA ALA A 550 23.63 -11.76 21.14
C ALA A 550 24.45 -10.67 21.87
N LYS A 551 24.72 -9.53 21.23
CA LYS A 551 25.36 -8.38 21.89
C LYS A 551 24.44 -7.72 22.92
N LEU A 552 23.14 -7.63 22.63
CA LEU A 552 22.12 -7.13 23.57
C LEU A 552 22.07 -7.98 24.85
N TYR A 553 21.96 -9.30 24.70
CA TYR A 553 21.92 -10.24 25.80
C TYR A 553 23.23 -10.31 26.56
N ALA A 554 24.37 -10.14 25.87
CA ALA A 554 25.65 -10.01 26.54
C ALA A 554 25.66 -8.82 27.51
N ALA A 555 25.17 -7.66 27.07
CA ALA A 555 25.04 -6.48 27.93
C ALA A 555 24.02 -6.68 29.06
N ARG A 556 22.82 -7.20 28.74
CA ARG A 556 21.73 -7.39 29.71
C ARG A 556 22.11 -8.35 30.83
N TYR A 557 22.63 -9.53 30.49
CA TYR A 557 22.96 -10.60 31.43
C TYR A 557 24.41 -10.53 31.95
N ARG A 558 25.11 -9.41 31.71
CA ARG A 558 26.51 -9.18 32.11
C ARG A 558 27.47 -10.27 31.63
N LEU A 559 27.23 -10.80 30.43
CA LEU A 559 28.11 -11.77 29.77
C LEU A 559 29.17 -11.02 28.97
N LYS A 560 30.45 -11.38 29.14
CA LYS A 560 31.59 -10.64 28.55
C LYS A 560 31.65 -10.66 27.01
N SER A 561 31.01 -11.61 26.34
CA SER A 561 31.10 -11.76 24.88
C SER A 561 29.87 -12.43 24.27
N ARG A 562 29.61 -12.14 22.98
CA ARG A 562 28.58 -12.84 22.18
C ARG A 562 28.80 -14.35 22.10
N ALA A 563 30.07 -14.80 22.13
CA ALA A 563 30.40 -16.22 22.10
C ALA A 563 29.93 -16.94 23.38
N LYS A 564 30.03 -16.28 24.54
CA LYS A 564 29.51 -16.82 25.80
C LYS A 564 27.98 -16.93 25.76
N VAL A 565 27.31 -15.98 25.10
CA VAL A 565 25.85 -16.05 24.89
C VAL A 565 25.49 -17.29 24.06
N TYR A 566 26.13 -17.49 22.90
CA TYR A 566 25.84 -18.67 22.06
C TYR A 566 26.15 -20.01 22.73
N LYS A 567 27.13 -20.03 23.65
CA LYS A 567 27.43 -21.24 24.45
C LYS A 567 26.29 -21.60 25.41
N ILE A 568 25.55 -20.62 25.93
CA ILE A 568 24.47 -20.81 26.91
C ILE A 568 23.11 -20.90 26.21
N ALA A 569 22.81 -19.95 25.33
CA ALA A 569 21.50 -19.79 24.69
C ALA A 569 21.33 -20.62 23.39
N SER A 570 22.30 -21.47 23.03
CA SER A 570 22.47 -22.04 21.69
C SER A 570 22.77 -20.99 20.60
N ARG A 571 23.12 -21.44 19.40
CA ARG A 571 23.34 -20.58 18.22
C ARG A 571 22.08 -19.77 17.87
N ASP A 572 20.90 -20.35 18.13
CA ASP A 572 19.62 -19.78 17.72
C ASP A 572 18.97 -18.97 18.85
N LEU A 573 19.65 -18.78 19.98
CA LEU A 573 19.17 -18.01 21.12
C LEU A 573 17.85 -18.52 21.73
N SER A 574 17.57 -19.81 21.58
CA SER A 574 16.35 -20.48 22.07
C SER A 574 16.41 -20.87 23.55
N HIS A 575 17.59 -21.11 24.11
CA HIS A 575 17.71 -21.47 25.53
C HIS A 575 17.66 -20.24 26.44
N PRO A 576 17.01 -20.35 27.62
CA PRO A 576 16.87 -19.24 28.55
C PRO A 576 18.23 -18.81 29.13
N LEU A 577 18.48 -17.51 29.13
CA LEU A 577 19.62 -16.91 29.80
C LEU A 577 19.27 -16.57 31.25
N ARG A 578 20.11 -17.01 32.20
CA ARG A 578 19.92 -16.73 33.64
C ARG A 578 20.60 -15.42 34.02
N GLU A 579 19.94 -14.62 34.86
CA GLU A 579 20.58 -13.50 35.54
C GLU A 579 21.50 -14.05 36.64
N SER A 580 22.72 -13.54 36.76
CA SER A 580 23.81 -14.15 37.56
C SER A 580 23.64 -14.03 39.08
N GLY A 581 22.42 -13.87 39.58
CA GLY A 581 22.13 -13.66 40.99
C GLY A 581 20.71 -14.07 41.33
N ASN A 582 20.49 -15.37 41.51
CA ASN A 582 19.58 -15.99 42.48
C ASN A 582 19.35 -17.47 42.09
N ASN A 583 19.98 -18.38 42.83
CA ASN A 583 19.72 -19.83 42.73
C ASN A 583 18.37 -20.23 43.36
N SER A 584 17.55 -19.27 43.78
CA SER A 584 16.25 -19.47 44.44
C SER A 584 15.05 -19.21 43.53
N ALA A 585 15.25 -18.81 42.27
CA ALA A 585 14.16 -18.63 41.32
C ALA A 585 13.74 -20.00 40.73
N PRO A 586 12.43 -20.28 40.60
CA PRO A 586 11.93 -21.51 39.98
C PRO A 586 12.49 -21.68 38.57
N GLU A 587 12.64 -22.94 38.14
CA GLU A 587 13.20 -23.24 36.84
C GLU A 587 12.32 -22.60 35.74
N TYR A 588 12.94 -22.06 34.70
CA TYR A 588 12.20 -21.42 33.59
C TYR A 588 11.17 -22.38 32.95
N SER A 589 11.44 -23.69 32.97
CA SER A 589 10.51 -24.78 32.61
C SER A 589 9.26 -24.82 33.50
N ASP A 590 9.40 -24.59 34.81
CA ASP A 590 8.29 -24.56 35.76
C ASP A 590 7.45 -23.31 35.57
N LEU A 591 8.09 -22.15 35.36
CA LEU A 591 7.42 -20.89 35.05
C LEU A 591 6.65 -20.94 33.73
N LEU A 592 7.19 -21.62 32.72
CA LEU A 592 6.50 -21.93 31.47
C LEU A 592 5.28 -22.82 31.69
N ARG A 593 5.44 -23.91 32.47
CA ARG A 593 4.36 -24.86 32.78
C ARG A 593 3.22 -24.21 33.57
N MET A 594 3.54 -23.24 34.42
CA MET A 594 2.58 -22.42 35.17
C MET A 594 1.95 -21.29 34.34
N GLY A 595 2.37 -21.09 33.08
CA GLY A 595 1.86 -20.03 32.21
C GLY A 595 2.30 -18.61 32.60
N LEU A 596 3.31 -18.48 33.47
CA LEU A 596 3.81 -17.19 33.97
C LEU A 596 4.82 -16.53 33.04
N VAL A 597 5.38 -17.29 32.09
CA VAL A 597 6.41 -16.82 31.17
C VAL A 597 6.14 -17.37 29.76
N ASP A 598 6.41 -16.55 28.74
CA ASP A 598 6.26 -16.94 27.33
C ASP A 598 7.40 -17.88 26.89
N ALA A 599 7.08 -18.83 26.01
CA ALA A 599 8.08 -19.71 25.39
C ALA A 599 9.10 -18.90 24.58
N ILE A 600 10.39 -19.15 24.81
CA ILE A 600 11.46 -18.55 24.00
C ILE A 600 11.53 -19.31 22.67
N GLU A 601 10.98 -18.69 21.64
CA GLU A 601 11.24 -19.09 20.27
C GLU A 601 12.67 -18.73 19.88
N GLY A 602 13.38 -19.65 19.23
CA GLY A 602 14.69 -19.37 18.63
C GLY A 602 14.57 -18.38 17.48
N VAL A 603 15.66 -17.63 17.21
CA VAL A 603 15.73 -16.72 16.08
C VAL A 603 15.68 -17.51 14.77
N ARG A 604 14.72 -17.20 13.90
CA ARG A 604 14.52 -17.88 12.62
C ARG A 604 15.70 -17.67 11.65
N PHE A 605 15.86 -18.59 10.69
CA PHE A 605 16.87 -18.55 9.62
C PHE A 605 18.33 -18.61 10.11
N SER A 606 18.58 -19.43 11.15
CA SER A 606 19.94 -19.68 11.64
C SER A 606 20.87 -20.30 10.60
N HIS A 607 20.32 -21.17 9.76
CA HIS A 607 21.00 -21.82 8.64
C HIS A 607 20.40 -21.45 7.30
N MET A 608 21.25 -21.41 6.27
CA MET A 608 20.87 -21.10 4.88
C MET A 608 19.81 -22.06 4.31
N SER A 609 19.76 -23.30 4.81
CA SER A 609 18.79 -24.32 4.41
C SER A 609 17.36 -24.02 4.89
N LEU A 610 17.22 -23.35 6.04
CA LEU A 610 15.92 -22.95 6.60
C LEU A 610 15.31 -21.76 5.87
N ILE A 611 16.10 -21.07 5.03
CA ILE A 611 15.63 -19.94 4.25
C ILE A 611 14.90 -20.48 3.02
N PRO A 612 13.62 -20.12 2.82
CA PRO A 612 12.88 -20.59 1.66
C PRO A 612 13.52 -20.10 0.35
N SER A 613 13.41 -20.90 -0.71
CA SER A 613 13.96 -20.55 -2.03
C SER A 613 13.23 -19.37 -2.67
N CYS A 614 13.83 -18.78 -3.71
CA CYS A 614 13.15 -17.78 -4.54
C CYS A 614 11.91 -18.41 -5.17
N ASP A 615 10.82 -17.64 -5.18
CA ASP A 615 9.58 -18.01 -5.86
C ASP A 615 9.65 -17.58 -7.33
N TYR A 616 9.62 -18.56 -8.23
CA TYR A 616 9.68 -18.35 -9.68
C TYR A 616 8.31 -18.39 -10.36
N THR A 617 7.21 -18.46 -9.59
CA THR A 617 5.86 -18.59 -10.16
C THR A 617 5.50 -17.38 -11.05
N PRO A 618 5.39 -17.58 -12.38
CA PRO A 618 5.06 -16.49 -13.29
C PRO A 618 3.62 -16.02 -13.04
N PHE A 619 3.31 -14.78 -13.43
CA PHE A 619 1.92 -14.37 -13.54
C PHE A 619 1.28 -15.00 -14.78
N PRO A 620 -0.02 -15.37 -14.72
CA PRO A 620 -0.77 -15.71 -15.92
C PRO A 620 -0.81 -14.50 -16.87
N ARG A 621 -0.99 -14.75 -18.18
CA ARG A 621 -1.15 -13.67 -19.16
C ARG A 621 -2.34 -12.80 -18.78
N ASN A 622 -2.18 -11.48 -18.87
CA ASN A 622 -3.18 -10.49 -18.45
C ASN A 622 -3.65 -10.71 -17.00
N TRP A 623 -2.70 -10.93 -16.08
CA TRP A 623 -3.02 -11.10 -14.67
C TRP A 623 -3.85 -9.93 -14.13
N VAL A 624 -4.91 -10.30 -13.40
CA VAL A 624 -5.83 -9.43 -12.70
C VAL A 624 -5.88 -9.90 -11.23
N PRO A 625 -5.99 -8.99 -10.24
CA PRO A 625 -6.16 -9.36 -8.84
C PRO A 625 -7.34 -10.31 -8.61
N ASP A 626 -7.24 -11.18 -7.59
CA ASP A 626 -8.27 -12.21 -7.36
C ASP A 626 -9.68 -11.62 -7.12
N HIS A 627 -9.79 -10.49 -6.43
CA HIS A 627 -11.07 -9.83 -6.19
C HIS A 627 -11.70 -9.27 -7.48
N GLU A 628 -10.91 -8.66 -8.36
CA GLU A 628 -11.36 -8.22 -9.69
C GLU A 628 -11.74 -9.40 -10.58
N ARG A 629 -11.00 -10.53 -10.50
CA ARG A 629 -11.35 -11.76 -11.23
C ARG A 629 -12.72 -12.27 -10.82
N VAL A 630 -12.98 -12.35 -9.50
CA VAL A 630 -14.29 -12.76 -8.97
C VAL A 630 -15.39 -11.81 -9.42
N LEU A 631 -15.14 -10.49 -9.45
CA LEU A 631 -16.10 -9.52 -9.97
C LEU A 631 -16.41 -9.75 -11.45
N HIS A 632 -15.39 -9.93 -12.30
CA HIS A 632 -15.60 -10.21 -13.72
C HIS A 632 -16.29 -11.56 -13.98
N GLU A 633 -16.04 -12.58 -13.15
CA GLU A 633 -16.77 -13.85 -13.20
C GLU A 633 -18.23 -13.65 -12.81
N TYR A 634 -18.50 -12.92 -11.74
CA TYR A 634 -19.86 -12.61 -11.30
C TYR A 634 -20.64 -11.81 -12.34
N ILE A 635 -20.04 -10.77 -12.92
CA ILE A 635 -20.65 -9.96 -13.99
C ILE A 635 -20.95 -10.84 -15.22
N ARG A 636 -20.03 -11.73 -15.60
CA ARG A 636 -20.28 -12.68 -16.70
C ARG A 636 -21.44 -13.63 -16.39
N LEU A 637 -21.57 -14.08 -15.15
CA LEU A 637 -22.68 -14.95 -14.71
C LEU A 637 -24.03 -14.21 -14.66
N GLN A 638 -24.04 -12.88 -14.50
CA GLN A 638 -25.27 -12.10 -14.59
C GLN A 638 -25.82 -12.01 -16.03
N ASP A 639 -25.00 -12.23 -17.06
CA ASP A 639 -25.50 -12.30 -18.44
C ASP A 639 -26.30 -13.60 -18.62
N PRO A 640 -27.63 -13.50 -18.87
CA PRO A 640 -28.48 -14.68 -18.99
C PRO A 640 -28.08 -15.57 -20.17
N LYS A 641 -27.46 -15.02 -21.23
CA LYS A 641 -27.00 -15.82 -22.37
C LYS A 641 -25.83 -16.71 -21.98
N PHE A 642 -24.80 -16.10 -21.40
CA PHE A 642 -23.62 -16.82 -20.93
C PHE A 642 -23.98 -17.86 -19.87
N PHE A 643 -24.85 -17.50 -18.92
CA PHE A 643 -25.31 -18.44 -17.89
C PHE A 643 -26.05 -19.64 -18.51
N CYS A 644 -26.94 -19.41 -19.48
CA CYS A 644 -27.66 -20.49 -20.15
C CYS A 644 -26.72 -21.40 -20.96
N GLU A 645 -25.72 -20.83 -21.63
CA GLU A 645 -24.69 -21.57 -22.36
C GLU A 645 -23.81 -22.39 -21.43
N LEU A 646 -23.33 -21.79 -20.33
CA LEU A 646 -22.55 -22.47 -19.31
C LEU A 646 -23.34 -23.63 -18.69
N HIS A 647 -24.60 -23.38 -18.32
CA HIS A 647 -25.48 -24.42 -17.77
C HIS A 647 -25.76 -25.54 -18.78
N ARG A 648 -25.92 -25.23 -20.07
CA ARG A 648 -26.00 -26.24 -21.14
C ARG A 648 -24.70 -27.02 -21.30
N SER A 649 -23.54 -26.36 -21.20
CA SER A 649 -22.22 -27.00 -21.26
C SER A 649 -22.02 -27.96 -20.09
N VAL A 650 -22.29 -27.51 -18.86
CA VAL A 650 -22.21 -28.33 -17.65
C VAL A 650 -23.16 -29.53 -17.73
N LYS A 651 -24.37 -29.36 -18.27
CA LYS A 651 -25.30 -30.48 -18.50
C LYS A 651 -24.83 -31.45 -19.58
N ARG A 652 -24.14 -30.99 -20.62
CA ARG A 652 -23.64 -31.82 -21.73
C ARG A 652 -22.35 -32.58 -21.37
N GLN A 653 -21.43 -31.92 -20.67
CA GLN A 653 -20.13 -32.47 -20.32
C GLN A 653 -20.17 -33.25 -19.00
N GLY A 654 -21.20 -33.05 -18.17
CA GLY A 654 -21.18 -33.52 -16.79
C GLY A 654 -20.10 -32.78 -15.98
N VAL A 655 -20.10 -32.97 -14.66
CA VAL A 655 -18.97 -32.52 -13.83
C VAL A 655 -18.01 -33.70 -13.78
N SER A 656 -17.01 -33.72 -14.66
CA SER A 656 -15.93 -34.72 -14.61
C SER A 656 -15.02 -34.41 -13.42
N PHE A 657 -14.74 -35.40 -12.58
CA PHE A 657 -13.69 -35.23 -11.60
C PHE A 657 -12.32 -35.34 -12.29
N PRO A 658 -11.26 -34.68 -11.80
CA PRO A 658 -9.92 -34.84 -12.35
C PRO A 658 -9.46 -36.31 -12.40
N GLN A 659 -9.98 -37.15 -11.51
CA GLN A 659 -9.74 -38.59 -11.53
C GLN A 659 -10.39 -39.29 -12.73
N ASP A 660 -11.56 -38.84 -13.17
CA ASP A 660 -12.26 -39.39 -14.34
C ASP A 660 -11.51 -39.03 -15.63
N GLU A 661 -11.04 -37.79 -15.76
CA GLU A 661 -10.21 -37.36 -16.90
C GLU A 661 -8.87 -38.12 -16.96
N ILE A 662 -8.22 -38.34 -15.82
CA ILE A 662 -7.00 -39.15 -15.76
C ILE A 662 -7.31 -40.60 -16.15
N SER A 663 -8.47 -41.14 -15.74
CA SER A 663 -8.88 -42.49 -16.08
C SER A 663 -9.15 -42.65 -17.59
N GLU A 664 -9.78 -41.67 -18.23
CA GLU A 664 -9.98 -41.63 -19.69
C GLU A 664 -8.64 -41.50 -20.42
N ILE A 665 -7.75 -40.60 -19.98
CA ILE A 665 -6.42 -40.46 -20.59
C ILE A 665 -5.61 -41.76 -20.48
N VAL A 666 -5.67 -42.44 -19.34
CA VAL A 666 -5.01 -43.73 -19.13
C VAL A 666 -5.66 -44.81 -20.00
N TRP A 667 -6.98 -44.81 -20.12
CA TRP A 667 -7.73 -45.73 -20.97
C TRP A 667 -7.38 -45.55 -22.45
N ASP A 668 -7.35 -44.31 -22.93
CA ASP A 668 -6.99 -43.97 -24.31
C ASP A 668 -5.53 -44.31 -24.62
N CYS A 669 -4.61 -44.01 -23.69
CA CYS A 669 -3.21 -44.42 -23.81
C CYS A 669 -3.09 -45.95 -23.87
N LYS A 670 -3.89 -46.69 -23.09
CA LYS A 670 -3.86 -48.16 -23.04
C LYS A 670 -4.50 -48.80 -24.27
N ARG A 671 -5.48 -48.14 -24.89
CA ARG A 671 -6.26 -48.66 -26.01
C ARG A 671 -5.70 -48.29 -27.38
N PHE A 672 -5.12 -47.08 -27.51
CA PHE A 672 -4.65 -46.54 -28.78
C PHE A 672 -3.13 -46.29 -28.84
N GLY A 673 -2.41 -46.46 -27.72
CA GLY A 673 -0.94 -46.33 -27.67
C GLY A 673 -0.39 -44.91 -27.86
N ILE A 674 -1.27 -43.94 -28.19
CA ILE A 674 -0.96 -42.53 -28.41
C ILE A 674 -2.11 -41.70 -27.83
N ARG A 675 -1.79 -40.58 -27.19
CA ARG A 675 -2.76 -39.59 -26.72
C ARG A 675 -3.44 -38.92 -27.93
N SER A 676 -4.66 -39.31 -28.29
CA SER A 676 -5.44 -38.57 -29.29
C SER A 676 -5.93 -37.26 -28.68
N TYR A 677 -5.25 -36.15 -28.97
CA TYR A 677 -5.82 -34.81 -28.75
C TYR A 677 -6.96 -34.61 -29.76
N GLN A 678 -8.20 -34.94 -29.40
CA GLN A 678 -9.35 -34.35 -30.08
C GLN A 678 -9.51 -32.91 -29.55
N SER A 679 -8.87 -31.97 -30.23
CA SER A 679 -9.21 -30.55 -30.16
C SER A 679 -10.65 -30.37 -30.66
N ASN A 680 -11.61 -30.32 -29.74
CA ASN A 680 -12.97 -29.85 -30.04
C ASN A 680 -13.05 -28.31 -30.15
N GLY A 681 -11.91 -27.60 -30.20
CA GLY A 681 -11.86 -26.14 -30.31
C GLY A 681 -11.76 -25.59 -31.74
N GLU A 682 -11.46 -26.41 -32.75
CA GLU A 682 -11.22 -25.92 -34.13
C GLU A 682 -12.44 -26.04 -35.08
N LYS A 683 -13.56 -26.62 -34.64
CA LYS A 683 -14.75 -26.78 -35.50
C LYS A 683 -15.79 -25.66 -35.39
N GLU A 684 -15.75 -24.79 -34.38
CA GLU A 684 -16.70 -23.66 -34.26
C GLU A 684 -16.21 -22.35 -34.90
N THR A 685 -14.92 -22.22 -35.23
CA THR A 685 -14.37 -21.01 -35.86
C THR A 685 -14.37 -21.03 -37.39
N LYS A 686 -14.58 -22.20 -38.02
CA LYS A 686 -14.68 -22.32 -39.48
C LYS A 686 -16.09 -22.12 -40.05
N SER A 687 -17.15 -22.26 -39.26
CA SER A 687 -18.53 -22.06 -39.77
C SER A 687 -19.03 -20.61 -39.71
N SER A 688 -18.28 -19.70 -39.06
CA SER A 688 -18.65 -18.29 -38.91
C SER A 688 -17.86 -17.34 -39.84
N SER A 689 -16.88 -17.86 -40.58
CA SER A 689 -15.99 -17.08 -41.45
C SER A 689 -16.20 -17.29 -42.96
N GLU A 690 -17.18 -18.09 -43.38
CA GLU A 690 -17.47 -18.35 -44.81
C GLU A 690 -18.71 -17.64 -45.40
N ASN A 691 -19.40 -16.75 -44.67
CA ASN A 691 -20.64 -16.10 -45.18
C ASN A 691 -20.56 -14.57 -45.41
N LEU A 692 -19.37 -13.99 -45.57
CA LEU A 692 -19.23 -12.56 -45.91
C LEU A 692 -18.16 -12.32 -46.99
N LEU A 693 -18.29 -12.99 -48.15
CA LEU A 693 -17.76 -12.48 -49.42
C LEU A 693 -18.84 -12.67 -50.51
N LEU A 694 -19.17 -11.54 -51.13
CA LEU A 694 -20.20 -11.25 -52.13
C LEU A 694 -20.21 -12.20 -53.34
N PRO A 695 -21.29 -12.17 -54.15
CA PRO A 695 -21.11 -11.43 -55.40
C PRO A 695 -22.33 -10.57 -55.80
N SER A 696 -22.01 -9.42 -56.42
CA SER A 696 -22.86 -8.55 -57.26
C SER A 696 -24.22 -8.10 -56.74
#